data_AF-A0AA40F4W4-F1
#
_entry.id   AF-A0AA40F4W4-F1
#
_cell.length_a   1.000
_cell.length_b   1.000
_cell.length_c   1.000
_cell.angle_alpha   90.00
_cell.angle_beta   90.00
_cell.angle_gamma   90.00
#
_symmetry.space_group_name_H-M   'P 1'
#
loop_
_entity.id
_entity.type
_entity.pdbx_description
1 polymer ?
#
loop_
_entity_poly.entity_id
_entity_poly.type
_entity_poly.pdbx_seq_one_letter_code
_entity_poly.pdbx_strand_id
1 'polypeptide(L)'
;MNNSNMAPQGPSIIEEHQKLIIGTLKRLTKGDWKVLILDATTKDLVYNTVKEDDILNQNIANIELIEDKREPNPTMDAIYFLAPKPHIVECLVADFQRDCYKRGYLVWVGVLGRELQAKVGTISRHKIAVWETLLIDYFPRESHVVTFRDPWSFPILFHPACNEMVKKHLEELAHKIVSACITLNEYPKVRYYKPKDPIHEASVLCGFLARFVQKRLDEHKGNMRDEWPLPSPRPQGILLITDRSVDLVAPLIHEFTYQAMAHDLLPLKDADKVTFHMKINEGTAAEEEKDMEIGEGDRVWLENRHRHMKDTIDKLMSDFNKFIAQNPNFTDKESDTTSLNAIKDMLAGLPQFQQMKEAYSLHITMAQDAMGVFQSHKLADIGSIEQTMATGLDEDSKKPKNVLEQVVRLLDDEAVTLEERLRLICQWVLFRDGVIEDDIKRLLAHASLPPSDFETVQNLHFLGAQTTRPLKGSRQPPPPVFPRNTKTAAENDELALSRYEPAIKHMLQDACNGALDQTLFPYVVPPMDANEDAVGVQSSLRSAAPRWASANRRQVENHQRILVFMAGGATYSESRTCYEASKELNRDIYLLTSYMLKPALFLKQVKDLTADRRNLNLPCDRPPPRPPKHIYERAAPPPQMQRPAGGPPPMSGGGPRPGPAPPGGGMRPPTKALGAMTLSSGGGGGGGGPSLSTVSSQVSQMSSVGGDSYASSSAAGGSEGGRHKLTKDKEKEKKKRNIFGLKK
;
A
#
# COMPACT_ATOMS: atom_id res chain seq x y z
N MET A 1 -1.82 -10.03 -31.58
CA MET A 1 -2.52 -8.72 -31.62
C MET A 1 -1.63 -7.68 -30.95
N ASN A 2 -1.56 -6.47 -31.50
CA ASN A 2 -0.62 -5.40 -31.11
C ASN A 2 -0.64 -5.12 -29.61
N ASN A 3 0.51 -5.35 -28.98
CA ASN A 3 0.76 -5.35 -27.55
C ASN A 3 1.22 -3.97 -27.04
N SER A 4 0.69 -2.89 -27.61
CA SER A 4 1.35 -1.57 -27.58
C SER A 4 0.59 -0.47 -26.85
N ASN A 5 -0.39 -0.77 -25.99
CA ASN A 5 -1.18 0.29 -25.35
C ASN A 5 -1.16 0.38 -23.82
N MET A 6 -0.43 -0.48 -23.09
CA MET A 6 -0.32 -0.35 -21.63
C MET A 6 1.06 -0.77 -21.11
N ALA A 7 2.10 -0.14 -21.64
CA ALA A 7 3.40 -0.14 -20.97
C ALA A 7 3.29 0.70 -19.67
N PRO A 8 4.05 0.37 -18.60
CA PRO A 8 4.14 1.22 -17.42
C PRO A 8 4.48 2.66 -17.84
N GLN A 9 3.62 3.58 -17.43
CA GLN A 9 3.70 5.01 -17.71
C GLN A 9 4.77 5.57 -16.78
N GLY A 10 5.92 6.02 -17.31
CA GLY A 10 7.06 6.46 -16.50
C GLY A 10 7.80 5.32 -15.76
N PRO A 11 9.00 5.58 -15.20
CA PRO A 11 9.74 4.57 -14.45
C PRO A 11 9.03 4.25 -13.12
N SER A 12 8.67 2.99 -12.92
CA SER A 12 8.02 2.53 -11.68
C SER A 12 8.97 2.59 -10.49
N ILE A 13 8.55 3.21 -9.38
CA ILE A 13 9.37 3.25 -8.16
C ILE A 13 9.55 1.86 -7.53
N ILE A 14 8.63 0.93 -7.78
CA ILE A 14 8.76 -0.48 -7.39
C ILE A 14 9.95 -1.10 -8.13
N GLU A 15 10.02 -0.91 -9.44
CA GLU A 15 11.10 -1.43 -10.26
C GLU A 15 12.45 -0.79 -9.90
N GLU A 16 12.49 0.53 -9.68
CA GLU A 16 13.74 1.21 -9.28
C GLU A 16 14.21 0.74 -7.89
N HIS A 17 13.30 0.54 -6.94
CA HIS A 17 13.62 -0.03 -5.65
C HIS A 17 14.14 -1.47 -5.75
N GLN A 18 13.49 -2.32 -6.56
CA GLN A 18 13.95 -3.69 -6.85
C GLN A 18 15.33 -3.70 -7.49
N LYS A 19 15.56 -2.87 -8.52
CA LYS A 19 16.86 -2.74 -9.22
C LYS A 19 17.96 -2.33 -8.25
N LEU A 20 17.67 -1.42 -7.33
CA LEU A 20 18.63 -0.94 -6.35
C LEU A 20 19.05 -2.04 -5.36
N ILE A 21 18.10 -2.82 -4.85
CA ILE A 21 18.38 -3.95 -3.94
C ILE A 21 19.18 -5.04 -4.68
N ILE A 22 18.66 -5.54 -5.81
CA ILE A 22 19.30 -6.61 -6.59
C ILE A 22 20.68 -6.17 -7.10
N GLY A 23 20.79 -4.93 -7.58
CA GLY A 23 22.06 -4.35 -8.04
C GLY A 23 23.10 -4.28 -6.91
N THR A 24 22.68 -3.92 -5.71
CA THR A 24 23.55 -3.92 -4.51
C THR A 24 24.02 -5.33 -4.18
N LEU A 25 23.11 -6.31 -4.11
CA LEU A 25 23.46 -7.70 -3.83
C LEU A 25 24.46 -8.25 -4.86
N LYS A 26 24.17 -8.07 -6.15
CA LYS A 26 25.05 -8.50 -7.25
C LYS A 26 26.44 -7.86 -7.17
N ARG A 27 26.53 -6.58 -6.81
CA ARG A 27 27.80 -5.87 -6.64
C ARG A 27 28.61 -6.38 -5.44
N LEU A 28 27.94 -6.78 -4.36
CA LEU A 28 28.59 -7.27 -3.13
C LEU A 28 29.01 -8.73 -3.23
N THR A 29 28.24 -9.57 -3.93
CA THR A 29 28.60 -10.98 -4.14
C THR A 29 29.77 -11.14 -5.10
N LYS A 30 29.82 -10.34 -6.18
CA LYS A 30 30.87 -10.42 -7.23
C LYS A 30 31.08 -11.84 -7.79
N GLY A 31 30.02 -12.65 -7.80
CA GLY A 31 30.04 -14.05 -8.23
C GLY A 31 30.42 -15.06 -7.15
N ASP A 32 30.85 -14.62 -5.96
CA ASP A 32 31.08 -15.50 -4.81
C ASP A 32 29.78 -15.78 -4.06
N TRP A 33 29.63 -17.01 -3.55
CA TRP A 33 28.53 -17.36 -2.67
C TRP A 33 28.68 -16.68 -1.30
N LYS A 34 27.61 -16.02 -0.85
CA LYS A 34 27.54 -15.36 0.45
C LYS A 34 26.22 -15.68 1.16
N VAL A 35 26.19 -15.56 2.48
CA VAL A 35 24.95 -15.63 3.26
C VAL A 35 24.35 -14.23 3.37
N LEU A 36 23.05 -14.07 3.16
CA LEU A 36 22.34 -12.81 3.39
C LEU A 36 21.71 -12.81 4.78
N ILE A 37 22.10 -11.86 5.62
CA ILE A 37 21.58 -11.66 6.96
C ILE A 37 20.71 -10.41 6.97
N LEU A 38 19.44 -10.60 7.27
CA LEU A 38 18.44 -9.54 7.40
C LEU A 38 18.04 -9.38 8.86
N ASP A 39 17.45 -8.25 9.23
CA ASP A 39 16.57 -8.15 10.39
C ASP A 39 15.10 -8.13 9.96
N ALA A 40 14.17 -8.29 10.91
CA ALA A 40 12.73 -8.31 10.63
C ALA A 40 12.24 -7.11 9.81
N THR A 41 12.77 -5.91 10.06
CA THR A 41 12.38 -4.69 9.34
C THR A 41 12.91 -4.71 7.91
N THR A 42 14.18 -5.08 7.73
CA THR A 42 14.77 -5.17 6.39
C THR A 42 14.22 -6.34 5.58
N LYS A 43 13.76 -7.40 6.23
CA LYS A 43 13.02 -8.49 5.59
C LYS A 43 11.76 -7.92 4.94
N ASP A 44 10.92 -7.25 5.71
CA ASP A 44 9.68 -6.66 5.18
C ASP A 44 9.95 -5.66 4.04
N LEU A 45 11.03 -4.88 4.16
CA LEU A 45 11.47 -3.91 3.16
C LEU A 45 11.92 -4.59 1.85
N VAL A 46 12.76 -5.63 1.94
CA VAL A 46 13.29 -6.34 0.77
C VAL A 46 12.18 -7.13 0.07
N TYR A 47 11.40 -7.90 0.85
CA TYR A 47 10.30 -8.71 0.31
C TYR A 47 9.11 -7.87 -0.19
N ASN A 48 9.09 -6.56 0.07
CA ASN A 48 8.08 -5.66 -0.49
C ASN A 48 8.14 -5.58 -2.02
N THR A 49 9.35 -5.62 -2.61
CA THR A 49 9.54 -5.48 -4.07
C THR A 49 10.35 -6.61 -4.70
N VAL A 50 11.00 -7.46 -3.90
CA VAL A 50 11.90 -8.50 -4.39
C VAL A 50 11.39 -9.87 -3.96
N LYS A 51 11.32 -10.83 -4.90
CA LYS A 51 10.98 -12.22 -4.59
C LYS A 51 12.20 -12.97 -4.06
N GLU A 52 11.96 -14.01 -3.27
CA GLU A 52 13.04 -14.84 -2.70
C GLU A 52 13.95 -15.42 -3.79
N ASP A 53 13.35 -15.98 -4.85
CA ASP A 53 14.10 -16.56 -5.98
C ASP A 53 15.05 -15.55 -6.63
N ASP A 54 14.63 -14.29 -6.75
CA ASP A 54 15.47 -13.23 -7.34
C ASP A 54 16.70 -12.94 -6.48
N ILE A 55 16.55 -13.02 -5.15
CA ILE A 55 17.63 -12.84 -4.16
C ILE A 55 18.60 -14.02 -4.24
N LEU A 56 18.09 -15.25 -4.19
CA LEU A 56 18.90 -16.48 -4.25
C LEU A 56 19.72 -16.56 -5.56
N ASN A 57 19.14 -16.09 -6.67
CA ASN A 57 19.79 -16.01 -7.97
C ASN A 57 20.98 -15.01 -8.02
N GLN A 58 21.22 -14.19 -6.99
CA GLN A 58 22.38 -13.30 -6.90
C GLN A 58 23.60 -13.90 -6.18
N ASN A 59 23.76 -15.24 -6.22
CA ASN A 59 24.79 -15.98 -5.47
C ASN A 59 24.61 -15.87 -3.93
N ILE A 60 23.36 -15.87 -3.48
CA ILE A 60 23.02 -15.94 -2.05
C ILE A 60 22.73 -17.39 -1.69
N ALA A 61 23.52 -17.95 -0.78
CA ALA A 61 23.43 -19.37 -0.40
C ALA A 61 22.27 -19.64 0.57
N ASN A 62 22.03 -18.71 1.50
CA ASN A 62 20.92 -18.77 2.45
C ASN A 62 20.52 -17.34 2.86
N ILE A 63 19.26 -17.17 3.25
CA ILE A 63 18.72 -15.94 3.83
C ILE A 63 18.36 -16.23 5.28
N GLU A 64 18.97 -15.51 6.22
CA GLU A 64 18.79 -15.73 7.65
C GLU A 64 18.43 -14.42 8.36
N LEU A 65 17.75 -14.53 9.51
CA LEU A 65 17.45 -13.38 10.36
C LEU A 65 18.49 -13.23 11.47
N ILE A 66 18.96 -12.01 11.69
CA ILE A 66 19.99 -11.71 12.71
C ILE A 66 19.47 -11.96 14.12
N GLU A 67 18.16 -11.85 14.31
CA GLU A 67 17.47 -12.11 15.57
C GLU A 67 17.22 -13.59 15.84
N ASP A 68 17.45 -14.47 14.86
CA ASP A 68 17.29 -15.91 15.02
C ASP A 68 18.61 -16.58 15.45
N LYS A 69 18.46 -17.72 16.14
CA LYS A 69 19.62 -18.56 16.48
C LYS A 69 20.13 -19.26 15.23
N ARG A 70 21.33 -18.90 14.81
CA ARG A 70 21.98 -19.39 13.58
C ARG A 70 23.21 -20.25 13.89
N GLU A 71 23.52 -21.18 12.99
CA GLU A 71 24.73 -21.98 13.05
C GLU A 71 25.92 -21.20 12.45
N PRO A 72 27.05 -21.07 13.16
CA PRO A 72 28.24 -20.39 12.63
C PRO A 72 28.77 -21.05 11.34
N ASN A 73 29.02 -20.23 10.31
CA ASN A 73 29.72 -20.63 9.09
C ASN A 73 30.97 -19.75 8.86
N PRO A 74 32.08 -20.00 9.60
CA PRO A 74 33.29 -19.19 9.54
C PRO A 74 34.04 -19.27 8.21
N THR A 75 33.61 -20.13 7.28
CA THR A 75 34.25 -20.30 5.96
C THR A 75 33.66 -19.38 4.89
N MET A 76 32.43 -18.92 5.07
CA MET A 76 31.69 -18.11 4.10
C MET A 76 31.62 -16.64 4.55
N ASP A 77 31.57 -15.72 3.59
CA ASP A 77 31.31 -14.29 3.87
C ASP A 77 29.80 -14.06 4.03
N ALA A 78 29.42 -13.05 4.82
CA ALA A 78 28.03 -12.65 5.02
C ALA A 78 27.76 -11.21 4.59
N ILE A 79 26.61 -10.97 3.95
CA ILE A 79 26.07 -9.63 3.69
C ILE A 79 25.05 -9.34 4.79
N TYR A 80 25.33 -8.35 5.63
CA TYR A 80 24.43 -7.87 6.66
C TYR A 80 23.66 -6.67 6.11
N PHE A 81 22.41 -6.88 5.77
CA PHE A 81 21.53 -5.85 5.24
C PHE A 81 20.54 -5.46 6.34
N LEU A 82 20.85 -4.39 7.08
CA LEU A 82 20.29 -4.14 8.41
C LEU A 82 19.71 -2.73 8.59
N ALA A 83 18.67 -2.62 9.41
CA ALA A 83 18.09 -1.40 9.90
C ALA A 83 18.97 -0.78 11.00
N PRO A 84 19.11 0.57 11.02
CA PRO A 84 19.96 1.28 11.99
C PRO A 84 19.30 1.35 13.39
N LYS A 85 18.94 0.20 13.97
CA LYS A 85 18.26 0.07 15.27
C LYS A 85 19.22 -0.39 16.37
N PRO A 86 19.06 0.10 17.62
CA PRO A 86 19.98 -0.24 18.71
C PRO A 86 20.13 -1.74 18.99
N HIS A 87 19.02 -2.49 19.03
CA HIS A 87 19.06 -3.94 19.29
C HIS A 87 19.70 -4.72 18.13
N ILE A 88 19.48 -4.29 16.88
CA ILE A 88 20.10 -4.91 15.70
C ILE A 88 21.61 -4.71 15.69
N VAL A 89 22.09 -3.53 16.09
CA VAL A 89 23.53 -3.26 16.26
C VAL A 89 24.14 -4.15 17.34
N GLU A 90 23.41 -4.44 18.41
CA GLU A 90 23.88 -5.36 19.46
C GLU A 90 23.95 -6.81 18.96
N CYS A 91 22.97 -7.27 18.19
CA CYS A 91 23.04 -8.57 17.52
C CYS A 91 24.26 -8.65 16.59
N LEU A 92 24.49 -7.60 15.78
CA LEU A 92 25.63 -7.52 14.87
C LEU A 92 26.96 -7.64 15.62
N VAL A 93 27.15 -6.85 16.68
CA VAL A 93 28.39 -6.90 17.47
C VAL A 93 28.62 -8.30 18.04
N ALA A 94 27.58 -8.98 18.51
CA ALA A 94 27.69 -10.33 19.04
C ALA A 94 28.08 -11.38 17.98
N ASP A 95 27.55 -11.29 16.76
CA ASP A 95 27.93 -12.18 15.66
C ASP A 95 29.42 -12.11 15.33
N PHE A 96 29.98 -10.89 15.29
CA PHE A 96 31.40 -10.68 15.02
C PHE A 96 32.31 -11.08 16.19
N GLN A 97 31.79 -11.08 17.42
CA GLN A 97 32.49 -11.62 18.59
C GLN A 97 32.52 -13.15 18.60
N ARG A 98 31.49 -13.79 18.02
CA ARG A 98 31.36 -15.24 17.91
C ARG A 98 32.02 -15.84 16.67
N ASP A 99 32.57 -14.99 15.79
CA ASP A 99 33.16 -15.42 14.52
C ASP A 99 32.17 -16.25 13.66
N CYS A 100 30.90 -15.82 13.65
CA CYS A 100 29.85 -16.52 12.91
C CYS A 100 30.13 -16.65 11.41
N TYR A 101 30.84 -15.68 10.81
CA TYR A 101 31.19 -15.68 9.39
C TYR A 101 32.60 -15.14 9.17
N LYS A 102 33.19 -15.43 8.01
CA LYS A 102 34.58 -15.07 7.67
C LYS A 102 34.81 -13.57 7.64
N ARG A 103 33.97 -12.84 6.89
CA ARG A 103 33.94 -11.38 6.78
C ARG A 103 32.50 -10.92 6.61
N GLY A 104 32.20 -9.72 7.10
CA GLY A 104 30.90 -9.09 6.92
C GLY A 104 30.94 -7.92 5.94
N TYR A 105 29.91 -7.85 5.11
CA TYR A 105 29.61 -6.75 4.20
C TYR A 105 28.40 -6.02 4.79
N LEU A 106 28.63 -4.85 5.39
CA LEU A 106 27.61 -4.12 6.12
C LEU A 106 26.88 -3.15 5.19
N VAL A 107 25.57 -3.32 5.05
CA VAL A 107 24.66 -2.45 4.29
C VAL A 107 23.58 -1.96 5.23
N TRP A 108 23.56 -0.66 5.53
CA TRP A 108 22.54 -0.04 6.37
C TRP A 108 21.42 0.54 5.52
N VAL A 109 20.15 0.21 5.79
CA VAL A 109 19.00 0.76 5.02
C VAL A 109 18.66 2.22 5.34
N GLY A 110 19.35 2.80 6.33
CA GLY A 110 19.18 4.16 6.79
C GLY A 110 20.46 4.68 7.46
N VAL A 111 20.51 5.98 7.73
CA VAL A 111 21.68 6.62 8.34
C VAL A 111 21.86 6.12 9.78
N LEU A 112 23.00 5.49 10.05
CA LEU A 112 23.35 5.03 11.40
C LEU A 112 23.79 6.23 12.27
N GLY A 113 23.13 6.46 13.41
CA GLY A 113 23.47 7.54 14.33
C GLY A 113 24.87 7.38 14.96
N ARG A 114 25.50 8.49 15.39
CA ARG A 114 26.89 8.49 15.91
C ARG A 114 27.12 7.52 17.07
N GLU A 115 26.17 7.40 17.99
CA GLU A 115 26.26 6.47 19.13
C GLU A 115 26.31 5.02 18.67
N LEU A 116 25.48 4.66 17.68
CA LEU A 116 25.44 3.33 17.11
C LEU A 116 26.69 3.05 16.26
N GLN A 117 27.17 4.03 15.50
CA GLN A 117 28.45 3.93 14.78
C GLN A 117 29.61 3.62 15.73
N ALA A 118 29.66 4.26 16.90
CA ALA A 118 30.69 3.99 17.92
C ALA A 118 30.62 2.53 18.43
N LYS A 119 29.41 1.98 18.63
CA LYS A 119 29.23 0.56 18.99
C LYS A 119 29.74 -0.38 17.89
N VAL A 120 29.41 -0.14 16.63
CA VAL A 120 29.90 -0.97 15.51
C VAL A 120 31.42 -0.82 15.35
N GLY A 121 32.00 0.33 15.69
CA GLY A 121 33.44 0.57 15.71
C GLY A 121 34.26 -0.33 16.66
N THR A 122 33.60 -1.07 17.57
CA THR A 122 34.24 -2.09 18.40
C THR A 122 34.62 -3.36 17.62
N ILE A 123 34.03 -3.57 16.45
CA ILE A 123 34.32 -4.71 15.57
C ILE A 123 35.68 -4.49 14.89
N SER A 124 36.51 -5.53 14.85
CA SER A 124 37.80 -5.47 14.17
C SER A 124 37.64 -5.10 12.69
N ARG A 125 38.35 -4.05 12.24
CA ARG A 125 38.27 -3.54 10.86
C ARG A 125 38.61 -4.60 9.81
N HIS A 126 39.46 -5.58 10.14
CA HIS A 126 39.82 -6.67 9.22
C HIS A 126 38.65 -7.64 8.93
N LYS A 127 37.65 -7.69 9.82
CA LYS A 127 36.45 -8.52 9.63
C LYS A 127 35.37 -7.82 8.77
N ILE A 128 35.43 -6.50 8.62
CA ILE A 128 34.46 -5.72 7.82
C ILE A 128 35.06 -5.50 6.43
N ALA A 129 34.48 -6.12 5.42
CA ALA A 129 34.94 -6.00 4.03
C ALA A 129 34.36 -4.75 3.34
N VAL A 130 33.10 -4.43 3.61
CA VAL A 130 32.38 -3.30 3.02
C VAL A 130 31.53 -2.62 4.10
N TRP A 131 31.44 -1.30 4.01
CA TRP A 131 30.49 -0.48 4.75
C TRP A 131 29.77 0.44 3.77
N GLU A 132 28.47 0.25 3.63
CA GLU A 132 27.62 1.05 2.74
C GLU A 132 26.33 1.47 3.46
N THR A 133 25.77 2.61 3.05
CA THR A 133 24.42 3.04 3.47
C THR A 133 23.56 3.15 2.22
N LEU A 134 22.50 2.35 2.18
CA LEU A 134 21.53 2.30 1.10
C LEU A 134 20.23 2.92 1.59
N LEU A 135 19.94 4.15 1.18
CA LEU A 135 18.80 4.91 1.69
C LEU A 135 17.50 4.43 1.03
N ILE A 136 16.89 3.39 1.60
CA ILE A 136 15.68 2.73 1.06
C ILE A 136 14.58 2.48 2.10
N ASP A 137 14.63 3.16 3.25
CA ASP A 137 13.64 3.03 4.34
C ASP A 137 12.25 3.61 3.97
N TYR A 138 11.57 3.00 3.00
CA TYR A 138 10.21 3.31 2.57
C TYR A 138 9.60 2.11 1.81
N PHE A 139 8.28 2.11 1.62
CA PHE A 139 7.57 1.01 0.97
C PHE A 139 6.86 1.49 -0.30
N PRO A 140 7.39 1.17 -1.50
CA PRO A 140 6.62 1.26 -2.74
C PRO A 140 5.31 0.47 -2.62
N ARG A 141 4.17 1.14 -2.79
CA ARG A 141 2.83 0.52 -2.74
C ARG A 141 2.24 0.33 -4.13
N GLU A 142 2.44 1.32 -4.99
CA GLU A 142 2.07 1.28 -6.40
C GLU A 142 3.23 1.82 -7.22
N SER A 143 3.15 1.69 -8.54
CA SER A 143 4.21 2.16 -9.43
C SER A 143 4.59 3.63 -9.20
N HIS A 144 3.65 4.51 -8.80
CA HIS A 144 3.86 5.92 -8.48
C HIS A 144 3.42 6.30 -7.05
N VAL A 145 3.25 5.33 -6.15
CA VAL A 145 2.82 5.60 -4.76
C VAL A 145 3.77 4.95 -3.78
N VAL A 146 4.26 5.73 -2.83
CA VAL A 146 5.08 5.30 -1.70
C VAL A 146 4.35 5.56 -0.40
N THR A 147 4.38 4.57 0.48
CA THR A 147 3.90 4.66 1.86
C THR A 147 5.07 4.42 2.82
N PHE A 148 5.02 5.05 3.99
CA PHE A 148 5.96 4.77 5.08
C PHE A 148 5.42 3.75 6.09
N ARG A 149 4.21 3.22 5.85
CA ARG A 149 3.47 2.29 6.73
C ARG A 149 3.39 2.79 8.18
N ASP A 150 3.16 4.08 8.34
CA ASP A 150 3.16 4.74 9.64
C ASP A 150 1.84 5.49 9.92
N PRO A 151 0.80 4.77 10.39
CA PRO A 151 -0.47 5.39 10.79
C PRO A 151 -0.35 6.28 12.04
N TRP A 152 0.72 6.14 12.83
CA TRP A 152 0.96 6.97 14.01
C TRP A 152 1.53 8.34 13.67
N SER A 153 2.00 8.53 12.43
CA SER A 153 2.44 9.84 11.95
C SER A 153 1.37 10.92 12.14
N PHE A 154 0.09 10.61 11.90
CA PHE A 154 -0.99 11.59 12.07
C PHE A 154 -1.11 12.09 13.52
N PRO A 155 -1.36 11.23 14.53
CA PRO A 155 -1.44 11.71 15.91
C PRO A 155 -0.11 12.33 16.38
N ILE A 156 1.06 11.86 15.94
CA ILE A 156 2.33 12.51 16.31
C ILE A 156 2.40 13.95 15.78
N LEU A 157 1.92 14.21 14.56
CA LEU A 157 1.97 15.53 13.93
C LEU A 157 0.91 16.50 14.45
N PHE A 158 -0.30 16.03 14.74
CA PHE A 158 -1.45 16.92 15.01
C PHE A 158 -1.97 16.88 16.45
N HIS A 159 -1.58 15.90 17.26
CA HIS A 159 -2.04 15.82 18.65
C HIS A 159 -1.20 16.73 19.56
N PRO A 160 -1.81 17.65 20.36
CA PRO A 160 -1.06 18.60 21.20
C PRO A 160 -0.10 17.94 22.21
N ALA A 161 -0.50 16.83 22.84
CA ALA A 161 0.36 16.05 23.75
C ALA A 161 1.56 15.34 23.08
N CYS A 162 1.69 15.43 21.75
CA CYS A 162 2.78 14.84 20.98
C CYS A 162 3.88 15.85 20.57
N ASN A 163 3.74 17.13 20.93
CA ASN A 163 4.63 18.21 20.48
C ASN A 163 6.13 17.94 20.68
N GLU A 164 6.53 17.29 21.77
CA GLU A 164 7.94 16.95 22.03
C GLU A 164 8.53 15.94 21.03
N MET A 165 7.68 15.12 20.40
CA MET A 165 8.08 14.07 19.46
C MET A 165 8.13 14.57 18.01
N VAL A 166 7.40 15.64 17.70
CA VAL A 166 7.24 16.17 16.35
C VAL A 166 8.58 16.39 15.66
N LYS A 167 9.55 17.04 16.32
CA LYS A 167 10.85 17.32 15.70
C LYS A 167 11.56 16.05 15.24
N LYS A 168 11.67 15.07 16.13
CA LYS A 168 12.32 13.78 15.82
C LYS A 168 11.57 13.06 14.70
N HIS A 169 10.24 13.10 14.75
CA HIS A 169 9.39 12.50 13.72
C HIS A 169 9.58 13.16 12.35
N LEU A 170 9.65 14.49 12.27
CA LEU A 170 9.94 15.20 11.01
C LEU A 170 11.34 14.86 10.47
N GLU A 171 12.33 14.66 11.36
CA GLU A 171 13.66 14.19 10.96
C GLU A 171 13.60 12.76 10.39
N GLU A 172 12.76 11.88 10.93
CA GLU A 172 12.53 10.53 10.39
C GLU A 172 11.82 10.58 9.03
N LEU A 173 10.73 11.34 8.91
CA LEU A 173 10.02 11.55 7.63
C LEU A 173 10.96 12.11 6.56
N ALA A 174 11.79 13.09 6.90
CA ALA A 174 12.75 13.66 5.96
C ALA A 174 13.77 12.62 5.46
N HIS A 175 14.20 11.67 6.29
CA HIS A 175 15.05 10.57 5.81
C HIS A 175 14.33 9.74 4.75
N LYS A 176 13.08 9.32 5.02
CA LYS A 176 12.31 8.47 4.10
C LYS A 176 11.97 9.16 2.79
N ILE A 177 11.64 10.46 2.83
CA ILE A 177 11.43 11.27 1.62
C ILE A 177 12.70 11.34 0.78
N VAL A 178 13.85 11.61 1.41
CA VAL A 178 15.14 11.69 0.71
C VAL A 178 15.56 10.34 0.12
N SER A 179 15.29 9.23 0.82
CA SER A 179 15.49 7.87 0.29
C SER A 179 14.77 7.68 -1.06
N ALA A 180 13.51 8.10 -1.16
CA ALA A 180 12.77 8.02 -2.42
C ALA A 180 13.34 8.94 -3.51
N CYS A 181 13.78 10.16 -3.16
CA CYS A 181 14.46 11.06 -4.11
C CYS A 181 15.76 10.43 -4.65
N ILE A 182 16.54 9.78 -3.78
CA ILE A 182 17.83 9.16 -4.16
C ILE A 182 17.60 7.96 -5.07
N THR A 183 16.64 7.08 -4.75
CA THR A 183 16.30 5.93 -5.60
C THR A 183 15.85 6.38 -6.99
N LEU A 184 15.10 7.48 -7.07
CA LEU A 184 14.74 8.07 -8.36
C LEU A 184 15.87 8.86 -9.00
N ASN A 185 17.04 9.04 -8.37
CA ASN A 185 18.12 9.89 -8.86
C ASN A 185 17.67 11.35 -9.11
N GLU A 186 17.00 11.93 -8.11
CA GLU A 186 16.48 13.30 -8.14
C GLU A 186 17.07 14.18 -7.04
N TYR A 187 17.59 15.34 -7.41
CA TYR A 187 17.87 16.47 -6.51
C TYR A 187 16.82 17.58 -6.77
N PRO A 188 15.60 17.44 -6.22
CA PRO A 188 14.49 18.29 -6.61
C PRO A 188 14.56 19.68 -5.98
N LYS A 189 13.90 20.66 -6.62
CA LYS A 189 13.57 21.94 -5.97
C LYS A 189 12.50 21.70 -4.92
N VAL A 190 12.82 21.96 -3.64
CA VAL A 190 11.90 21.71 -2.53
C VAL A 190 11.00 22.93 -2.30
N ARG A 191 9.68 22.69 -2.37
CA ARG A 191 8.61 23.65 -2.08
C ARG A 191 7.68 23.07 -1.01
N TYR A 192 7.02 23.93 -0.24
CA TYR A 192 6.18 23.48 0.86
C TYR A 192 4.93 24.33 1.05
N TYR A 193 3.84 23.70 1.47
CA TYR A 193 2.60 24.38 1.80
C TYR A 193 2.78 25.33 2.99
N LYS A 194 2.36 26.58 2.81
CA LYS A 194 2.37 27.64 3.81
C LYS A 194 1.03 28.39 3.73
N PRO A 195 0.04 28.04 4.56
CA PRO A 195 -1.23 28.76 4.58
C PRO A 195 -1.01 30.25 4.92
N LYS A 196 -1.82 31.14 4.32
CA LYS A 196 -1.68 32.60 4.47
C LYS A 196 -2.09 33.07 5.88
N ASP A 197 -3.24 32.61 6.36
CA ASP A 197 -3.81 32.96 7.66
C ASP A 197 -4.13 31.69 8.47
N PRO A 198 -3.11 30.95 8.95
CA PRO A 198 -3.35 29.71 9.69
C PRO A 198 -3.96 29.96 11.06
N ILE A 199 -4.93 29.11 11.42
CA ILE A 199 -5.58 29.09 12.73
C ILE A 199 -5.20 27.89 13.61
N HIS A 200 -4.18 27.13 13.22
CA HIS A 200 -3.78 25.90 13.90
C HIS A 200 -2.24 25.80 14.02
N GLU A 201 -1.75 25.19 15.10
CA GLU A 201 -0.30 25.12 15.39
C GLU A 201 0.49 24.30 14.35
N ALA A 202 -0.16 23.31 13.74
CA ALA A 202 0.47 22.40 12.78
C ALA A 202 0.86 23.09 11.45
N SER A 203 0.43 24.33 11.22
CA SER A 203 0.68 25.05 9.96
C SER A 203 2.16 25.30 9.64
N VAL A 204 3.04 25.14 10.62
CA VAL A 204 4.50 25.31 10.46
C VAL A 204 5.22 24.02 10.08
N LEU A 205 4.56 22.86 10.20
CA LEU A 205 5.17 21.53 10.04
C LEU A 205 5.79 21.36 8.65
N CYS A 206 5.05 21.70 7.59
CA CYS A 206 5.52 21.61 6.21
C CYS A 206 6.85 22.38 6.00
N GLY A 207 6.96 23.58 6.58
CA GLY A 207 8.18 24.39 6.48
C GLY A 207 9.38 23.81 7.24
N PHE A 208 9.17 23.21 8.41
CA PHE A 208 10.25 22.51 9.13
C PHE A 208 10.68 21.24 8.40
N LEU A 209 9.73 20.43 7.95
CA LEU A 209 9.99 19.20 7.19
C LEU A 209 10.78 19.50 5.92
N ALA A 210 10.38 20.53 5.16
CA ALA A 210 11.04 20.93 3.93
C ALA A 210 12.50 21.35 4.15
N ARG A 211 12.81 22.05 5.25
CA ARG A 211 14.19 22.38 5.61
C ARG A 211 15.01 21.14 6.00
N PHE A 212 14.42 20.19 6.72
CA PHE A 212 15.10 18.93 7.04
C PHE A 212 15.39 18.11 5.77
N VAL A 213 14.43 18.03 4.85
CA VAL A 213 14.61 17.37 3.55
C VAL A 213 15.72 18.05 2.76
N GLN A 214 15.67 19.37 2.58
CA GLN A 214 16.69 20.12 1.85
C GLN A 214 18.09 19.89 2.44
N LYS A 215 18.24 20.04 3.76
CA LYS A 215 19.51 19.81 4.45
C LYS A 215 20.08 18.43 4.15
N ARG A 216 19.23 17.39 4.15
CA ARG A 216 19.67 16.01 3.88
C ARG A 216 19.99 15.75 2.42
N LEU A 217 19.28 16.37 1.49
CA LEU A 217 19.64 16.35 0.06
C LEU A 217 21.00 17.00 -0.16
N ASP A 218 21.25 18.14 0.49
CA ASP A 218 22.53 18.86 0.41
C ASP A 218 23.68 18.03 0.99
N GLU A 219 23.47 17.40 2.16
CA GLU A 219 24.43 16.49 2.79
C GLU A 219 24.74 15.28 1.90
N HIS A 220 23.71 14.65 1.31
CA HIS A 220 23.90 13.51 0.42
C HIS A 220 24.68 13.90 -0.85
N LYS A 221 24.29 15.03 -1.49
CA LYS A 221 24.98 15.58 -2.66
C LYS A 221 26.44 15.94 -2.34
N GLY A 222 26.70 16.55 -1.19
CA GLY A 222 28.06 16.88 -0.74
C GLY A 222 28.94 15.63 -0.54
N ASN A 223 28.35 14.53 -0.06
CA ASN A 223 29.05 13.26 0.15
C ASN A 223 29.29 12.48 -1.15
N MET A 224 28.34 12.52 -2.10
CA MET A 224 28.41 11.81 -3.38
C MET A 224 29.13 12.62 -4.48
N ARG A 225 29.33 13.94 -4.30
CA ARG A 225 29.94 14.88 -5.25
C ARG A 225 29.42 14.74 -6.69
N ASP A 226 30.20 14.10 -7.55
CA ASP A 226 29.96 13.94 -8.99
C ASP A 226 29.26 12.62 -9.34
N GLU A 227 29.03 11.75 -8.35
CA GLU A 227 28.36 10.45 -8.53
C GLU A 227 26.82 10.57 -8.45
N TRP A 228 26.30 11.63 -7.80
CA TRP A 228 24.87 11.84 -7.66
C TRP A 228 24.49 13.34 -7.56
N PRO A 229 23.43 13.79 -8.23
CA PRO A 229 22.58 13.01 -9.14
C PRO A 229 23.32 12.72 -10.46
N LEU A 230 23.02 11.57 -11.08
CA LEU A 230 23.55 11.24 -12.40
C LEU A 230 23.13 12.33 -13.42
N PRO A 231 24.06 12.79 -14.29
CA PRO A 231 23.74 13.76 -15.32
C PRO A 231 22.54 13.31 -16.16
N SER A 232 21.57 14.19 -16.30
CA SER A 232 20.34 13.90 -17.03
C SER A 232 19.96 15.10 -17.89
N PRO A 233 19.53 14.90 -19.15
CA PRO A 233 18.98 15.99 -19.97
C PRO A 233 17.59 16.44 -19.49
N ARG A 234 17.06 15.83 -18.42
CA ARG A 234 15.73 16.10 -17.87
C ARG A 234 15.71 17.41 -17.11
N PRO A 235 14.62 18.20 -17.17
CA PRO A 235 14.45 19.32 -16.26
C PRO A 235 14.54 18.85 -14.80
N GLN A 236 15.10 19.70 -13.94
CA GLN A 236 15.24 19.41 -12.52
C GLN A 236 13.88 19.06 -11.91
N GLY A 237 13.81 18.00 -11.10
CA GLY A 237 12.59 17.61 -10.43
C GLY A 237 12.08 18.64 -9.41
N ILE A 238 10.83 18.48 -9.00
CA ILE A 238 10.18 19.32 -7.97
C ILE A 238 9.70 18.40 -6.84
N LEU A 239 9.87 18.83 -5.59
CA LEU A 239 9.28 18.17 -4.43
C LEU A 239 8.31 19.14 -3.75
N LEU A 240 7.04 18.77 -3.69
CA LEU A 240 5.96 19.52 -3.04
C LEU A 240 5.63 18.84 -1.71
N ILE A 241 5.87 19.53 -0.59
CA ILE A 241 5.53 19.05 0.75
C ILE A 241 4.24 19.72 1.21
N THR A 242 3.23 18.93 1.58
CA THR A 242 1.94 19.40 2.08
C THR A 242 1.49 18.53 3.26
N ASP A 243 0.45 18.97 3.96
CA ASP A 243 -0.21 18.23 5.04
C ASP A 243 -1.74 18.25 4.87
N ARG A 244 -2.46 17.57 5.77
CA ARG A 244 -3.93 17.48 5.72
C ARG A 244 -4.67 18.82 5.72
N SER A 245 -4.08 19.89 6.23
CA SER A 245 -4.75 21.20 6.29
C SER A 245 -4.98 21.83 4.90
N VAL A 246 -4.30 21.34 3.85
CA VAL A 246 -4.54 21.79 2.47
C VAL A 246 -5.92 21.38 1.96
N ASP A 247 -6.44 20.24 2.43
CA ASP A 247 -7.68 19.62 1.96
C ASP A 247 -8.25 18.64 3.00
N LEU A 248 -9.32 19.08 3.67
CA LEU A 248 -10.07 18.30 4.66
C LEU A 248 -11.30 17.61 4.07
N VAL A 249 -11.63 17.88 2.80
CA VAL A 249 -12.81 17.30 2.14
C VAL A 249 -12.46 15.97 1.50
N ALA A 250 -11.30 15.87 0.83
CA ALA A 250 -10.81 14.64 0.21
C ALA A 250 -10.86 13.39 1.12
N PRO A 251 -10.49 13.44 2.41
CA PRO A 251 -10.58 12.26 3.28
C PRO A 251 -12.00 11.95 3.80
N LEU A 252 -13.00 12.81 3.55
CA LEU A 252 -14.37 12.63 4.05
C LEU A 252 -15.38 12.21 2.97
N ILE A 253 -15.16 12.62 1.73
CA ILE A 253 -16.11 12.41 0.62
C ILE A 253 -16.10 10.96 0.12
N HIS A 254 -17.27 10.43 -0.25
CA HIS A 254 -17.34 9.16 -0.95
C HIS A 254 -16.80 9.31 -2.37
N GLU A 255 -15.88 8.42 -2.75
CA GLU A 255 -15.25 8.39 -4.06
C GLU A 255 -15.72 7.16 -4.82
N PHE A 256 -16.29 7.36 -6.02
CA PHE A 256 -16.88 6.29 -6.82
C PHE A 256 -15.95 5.73 -7.91
N THR A 257 -14.64 5.95 -7.77
CA THR A 257 -13.62 5.23 -8.57
C THR A 257 -13.26 3.91 -7.90
N TYR A 258 -12.99 2.88 -8.70
CA TYR A 258 -12.97 1.49 -8.24
C TYR A 258 -12.13 1.25 -6.99
N GLN A 259 -10.87 1.71 -6.97
CA GLN A 259 -9.98 1.54 -5.82
C GLN A 259 -10.45 2.29 -4.59
N ALA A 260 -10.77 3.58 -4.73
CA ALA A 260 -11.19 4.40 -3.60
C ALA A 260 -12.48 3.85 -2.98
N MET A 261 -13.45 3.48 -3.82
CA MET A 261 -14.72 2.88 -3.41
C MET A 261 -14.52 1.52 -2.74
N ALA A 262 -13.64 0.67 -3.27
CA ALA A 262 -13.34 -0.63 -2.66
C ALA A 262 -12.68 -0.48 -1.29
N HIS A 263 -11.75 0.46 -1.11
CA HIS A 263 -11.10 0.69 0.18
C HIS A 263 -12.00 1.38 1.22
N ASP A 264 -13.00 2.14 0.80
CA ASP A 264 -14.01 2.78 1.66
C ASP A 264 -15.09 1.77 2.09
N LEU A 265 -15.67 1.03 1.13
CA LEU A 265 -16.89 0.25 1.37
C LEU A 265 -16.65 -1.23 1.71
N LEU A 266 -15.52 -1.81 1.30
CA LEU A 266 -15.27 -3.24 1.47
C LEU A 266 -14.32 -3.51 2.66
N PRO A 267 -14.45 -4.67 3.32
CA PRO A 267 -13.59 -5.08 4.43
C PRO A 267 -12.20 -5.56 3.93
N LEU A 268 -11.47 -4.71 3.21
CA LEU A 268 -10.11 -5.01 2.74
C LEU A 268 -9.13 -5.01 3.92
N LYS A 269 -8.39 -6.11 4.07
CA LYS A 269 -7.24 -6.19 4.98
C LYS A 269 -6.08 -5.44 4.33
N ASP A 270 -5.78 -4.27 4.87
CA ASP A 270 -4.74 -3.39 4.35
C ASP A 270 -3.53 -3.39 5.30
N ALA A 271 -2.71 -4.43 5.16
CA ALA A 271 -1.47 -4.59 5.90
C ALA A 271 -0.27 -4.43 4.95
N ASP A 272 0.69 -5.35 4.99
CA ASP A 272 1.81 -5.35 4.03
C ASP A 272 1.31 -5.60 2.60
N LYS A 273 0.28 -6.43 2.48
CA LYS A 273 -0.45 -6.73 1.25
C LYS A 273 -1.92 -6.39 1.45
N VAL A 274 -2.59 -6.01 0.36
CA VAL A 274 -4.04 -5.84 0.35
C VAL A 274 -4.67 -7.17 0.05
N THR A 275 -5.54 -7.67 0.93
CA THR A 275 -6.30 -8.88 0.65
C THR A 275 -7.80 -8.66 0.82
N PHE A 276 -8.56 -9.37 -0.01
CA PHE A 276 -10.01 -9.48 0.07
C PHE A 276 -10.38 -10.93 0.34
N HIS A 277 -11.19 -11.13 1.39
CA HIS A 277 -11.69 -12.44 1.76
C HIS A 277 -12.94 -12.74 0.94
N MET A 278 -12.95 -13.86 0.21
CA MET A 278 -14.13 -14.28 -0.53
C MET A 278 -14.34 -15.79 -0.49
N LYS A 279 -15.60 -16.20 -0.69
CA LYS A 279 -15.99 -17.59 -0.88
C LYS A 279 -15.96 -17.94 -2.36
N ILE A 280 -15.21 -18.98 -2.68
CA ILE A 280 -15.11 -19.56 -4.02
C ILE A 280 -16.06 -20.77 -4.07
N ASN A 281 -16.78 -20.93 -5.19
CA ASN A 281 -17.78 -22.00 -5.42
C ASN A 281 -18.87 -22.08 -4.33
N GLU A 282 -19.32 -20.93 -3.83
CA GLU A 282 -20.38 -20.82 -2.83
C GLU A 282 -21.63 -21.62 -3.24
N GLY A 283 -22.16 -22.43 -2.31
CA GLY A 283 -23.34 -23.27 -2.57
C GLY A 283 -23.05 -24.60 -3.28
N THR A 284 -21.77 -24.95 -3.50
CA THR A 284 -21.35 -26.27 -4.02
C THR A 284 -20.63 -27.10 -2.96
N ALA A 285 -20.45 -28.40 -3.22
CA ALA A 285 -19.66 -29.28 -2.33
C ALA A 285 -18.16 -28.91 -2.26
N ALA A 286 -17.70 -27.99 -3.12
CA ALA A 286 -16.32 -27.50 -3.20
C ALA A 286 -16.19 -26.03 -2.75
N GLU A 287 -17.07 -25.57 -1.84
CA GLU A 287 -16.98 -24.24 -1.22
C GLU A 287 -15.65 -24.10 -0.48
N GLU A 288 -14.92 -23.04 -0.79
CA GLU A 288 -13.62 -22.72 -0.18
C GLU A 288 -13.56 -21.24 0.17
N GLU A 289 -13.10 -20.91 1.37
CA GLU A 289 -12.78 -19.55 1.78
C GLU A 289 -11.34 -19.21 1.42
N LYS A 290 -11.13 -18.13 0.67
CA LYS A 290 -9.80 -17.72 0.20
C LYS A 290 -9.57 -16.23 0.40
N ASP A 291 -8.42 -15.89 0.98
CA ASP A 291 -7.89 -14.52 0.99
C ASP A 291 -7.12 -14.28 -0.32
N MET A 292 -7.65 -13.39 -1.15
CA MET A 292 -7.06 -13.05 -2.46
C MET A 292 -6.28 -11.75 -2.39
N GLU A 293 -5.04 -11.76 -2.88
CA GLU A 293 -4.16 -10.59 -2.90
C GLU A 293 -4.47 -9.64 -4.07
N ILE A 294 -4.54 -8.34 -3.78
CA ILE A 294 -4.75 -7.27 -4.76
C ILE A 294 -3.48 -6.42 -4.79
N GLY A 295 -2.92 -6.20 -5.98
CA GLY A 295 -1.69 -5.43 -6.12
C GLY A 295 -1.23 -5.24 -7.55
N GLU A 296 0.04 -4.88 -7.71
CA GLU A 296 0.64 -4.54 -9.02
C GLU A 296 0.90 -5.77 -9.90
N GLY A 297 0.80 -6.99 -9.35
CA GLY A 297 0.81 -8.24 -10.14
C GLY A 297 -0.52 -8.55 -10.82
N ASP A 298 -1.60 -7.85 -10.46
CA ASP A 298 -2.95 -8.06 -11.00
C ASP A 298 -3.25 -7.07 -12.14
N ARG A 299 -3.31 -7.58 -13.37
CA ARG A 299 -3.58 -6.75 -14.55
C ARG A 299 -5.00 -6.17 -14.53
N VAL A 300 -6.00 -6.91 -14.05
CA VAL A 300 -7.39 -6.45 -14.04
C VAL A 300 -7.52 -5.28 -13.06
N TRP A 301 -6.84 -5.35 -11.91
CA TRP A 301 -6.73 -4.23 -10.98
C TRP A 301 -6.07 -3.01 -11.62
N LEU A 302 -4.89 -3.15 -12.22
CA LEU A 302 -4.14 -2.03 -12.83
C LEU A 302 -4.95 -1.31 -13.92
N GLU A 303 -5.70 -2.05 -14.74
CA GLU A 303 -6.51 -1.49 -15.82
C GLU A 303 -7.73 -0.69 -15.33
N ASN A 304 -8.22 -0.96 -14.12
CA ASN A 304 -9.52 -0.48 -13.65
C ASN A 304 -9.49 0.33 -12.34
N ARG A 305 -8.44 0.25 -11.53
CA ARG A 305 -8.38 0.86 -10.19
C ARG A 305 -8.73 2.36 -10.14
N HIS A 306 -8.39 3.10 -11.18
CA HIS A 306 -8.66 4.55 -11.28
C HIS A 306 -9.90 4.89 -12.13
N ARG A 307 -10.58 3.89 -12.67
CA ARG A 307 -11.80 4.06 -13.47
C ARG A 307 -13.00 4.26 -12.55
N HIS A 308 -14.01 5.00 -13.02
CA HIS A 308 -15.29 5.09 -12.33
C HIS A 308 -15.97 3.71 -12.21
N MET A 309 -16.68 3.44 -11.11
CA MET A 309 -17.26 2.12 -10.83
C MET A 309 -18.25 1.67 -11.92
N LYS A 310 -19.10 2.58 -12.41
CA LYS A 310 -20.01 2.32 -13.54
C LYS A 310 -19.26 1.72 -14.74
N ASP A 311 -18.23 2.42 -15.20
CA ASP A 311 -17.45 2.01 -16.37
C ASP A 311 -16.59 0.76 -16.08
N THR A 312 -16.24 0.54 -14.81
CA THR A 312 -15.52 -0.65 -14.36
C THR A 312 -16.38 -1.90 -14.50
N ILE A 313 -17.63 -1.84 -14.04
CA ILE A 313 -18.59 -2.95 -14.21
C ILE A 313 -18.78 -3.26 -15.71
N ASP A 314 -19.00 -2.23 -16.53
CA ASP A 314 -19.16 -2.39 -17.99
C ASP A 314 -17.91 -3.00 -18.64
N LYS A 315 -16.71 -2.54 -18.25
CA LYS A 315 -15.42 -3.05 -18.75
C LYS A 315 -15.20 -4.50 -18.35
N LEU A 316 -15.39 -4.85 -17.07
CA LEU A 316 -15.21 -6.21 -16.55
C LEU A 316 -16.14 -7.19 -17.27
N MET A 317 -17.43 -6.85 -17.43
CA MET A 317 -18.39 -7.68 -18.16
C MET A 317 -18.03 -7.79 -19.65
N SER A 318 -17.60 -6.70 -20.28
CA SER A 318 -17.18 -6.70 -21.68
C SER A 318 -15.95 -7.56 -21.92
N ASP A 319 -14.93 -7.44 -21.09
CA ASP A 319 -13.69 -8.23 -21.22
C ASP A 319 -13.94 -9.70 -20.94
N PHE A 320 -14.79 -10.00 -19.96
CA PHE A 320 -15.20 -11.36 -19.67
C PHE A 320 -15.92 -11.98 -20.88
N ASN A 321 -16.92 -11.31 -21.44
CA ASN A 321 -17.62 -11.80 -22.63
C ASN A 321 -16.69 -11.99 -23.84
N LYS A 322 -15.68 -11.11 -24.00
CA LYS A 322 -14.65 -11.29 -25.04
C LYS A 322 -13.78 -12.51 -24.78
N PHE A 323 -13.42 -12.77 -23.53
CA PHE A 323 -12.66 -13.97 -23.16
C PHE A 323 -13.45 -15.24 -23.49
N ILE A 324 -14.75 -15.27 -23.16
CA ILE A 324 -15.66 -16.36 -23.50
C ILE A 324 -15.73 -16.59 -25.01
N ALA A 325 -15.96 -15.53 -25.78
CA ALA A 325 -16.06 -15.60 -27.24
C ALA A 325 -14.77 -16.10 -27.92
N GLN A 326 -13.60 -15.84 -27.31
CA GLN A 326 -12.30 -16.31 -27.81
C GLN A 326 -12.02 -17.77 -27.43
N ASN A 327 -12.77 -18.34 -26.48
CA ASN A 327 -12.60 -19.69 -25.97
C ASN A 327 -13.91 -20.51 -26.02
N PRO A 328 -14.56 -20.61 -27.21
CA PRO A 328 -15.89 -21.23 -27.34
C PRO A 328 -15.91 -22.74 -27.10
N ASN A 329 -14.75 -23.40 -27.08
CA ASN A 329 -14.62 -24.83 -26.80
C ASN A 329 -14.84 -25.19 -25.32
N PHE A 330 -15.09 -24.20 -24.47
CA PHE A 330 -15.15 -24.35 -23.02
C PHE A 330 -16.44 -23.82 -22.40
N THR A 331 -17.43 -23.48 -23.24
CA THR A 331 -18.74 -22.97 -22.82
C THR A 331 -19.82 -23.95 -23.26
N ASP A 332 -20.59 -24.51 -22.33
CA ASP A 332 -21.82 -25.21 -22.70
C ASP A 332 -22.82 -24.19 -23.26
N LYS A 333 -23.22 -24.41 -24.52
CA LYS A 333 -24.04 -23.49 -25.33
C LYS A 333 -25.45 -23.22 -24.76
N GLU A 334 -25.82 -23.88 -23.67
CA GLU A 334 -27.13 -23.77 -23.02
C GLU A 334 -27.12 -22.92 -21.74
N SER A 335 -25.96 -22.42 -21.29
CA SER A 335 -25.89 -21.53 -20.13
C SER A 335 -26.19 -20.07 -20.51
N ASP A 336 -27.06 -19.41 -19.73
CA ASP A 336 -27.34 -17.99 -19.90
C ASP A 336 -26.08 -17.18 -19.52
N THR A 337 -25.27 -16.87 -20.53
CA THR A 337 -24.01 -16.11 -20.45
C THR A 337 -24.13 -14.72 -19.83
N THR A 338 -25.35 -14.26 -19.53
CA THR A 338 -25.59 -13.00 -18.82
C THR A 338 -25.68 -13.12 -17.30
N SER A 339 -25.68 -14.35 -16.74
CA SER A 339 -25.77 -14.56 -15.29
C SER A 339 -24.41 -14.79 -14.63
N LEU A 340 -24.12 -14.04 -13.56
CA LEU A 340 -22.87 -14.09 -12.80
C LEU A 340 -22.60 -15.46 -12.15
N ASN A 341 -23.65 -16.25 -11.90
CA ASN A 341 -23.51 -17.63 -11.44
C ASN A 341 -23.07 -18.56 -12.57
N ALA A 342 -23.58 -18.38 -13.81
CA ALA A 342 -23.06 -19.10 -14.97
C ALA A 342 -21.58 -18.76 -15.24
N ILE A 343 -21.16 -17.52 -14.94
CA ILE A 343 -19.74 -17.12 -14.98
C ILE A 343 -18.93 -17.94 -13.97
N LYS A 344 -19.37 -18.02 -12.70
CA LYS A 344 -18.70 -18.82 -11.65
C LYS A 344 -18.64 -20.32 -12.01
N ASP A 345 -19.73 -20.90 -12.52
CA ASP A 345 -19.86 -22.32 -12.84
C ASP A 345 -19.03 -22.72 -14.08
N MET A 346 -19.07 -21.92 -15.15
CA MET A 346 -18.32 -22.21 -16.37
C MET A 346 -16.80 -22.13 -16.15
N LEU A 347 -16.37 -21.30 -15.21
CA LEU A 347 -14.96 -21.18 -14.85
C LEU A 347 -14.41 -22.45 -14.13
N ALA A 348 -15.25 -23.38 -13.67
CA ALA A 348 -14.78 -24.64 -13.04
C ALA A 348 -14.01 -25.58 -14.00
N GLY A 349 -14.18 -25.44 -15.32
CA GLY A 349 -13.63 -26.36 -16.33
C GLY A 349 -12.23 -26.04 -16.90
N LEU A 350 -11.53 -24.99 -16.43
CA LEU A 350 -10.36 -24.42 -17.13
C LEU A 350 -9.06 -24.33 -16.28
N PRO A 351 -8.28 -25.42 -16.15
CA PRO A 351 -7.03 -25.42 -15.38
C PRO A 351 -5.96 -24.48 -15.94
N GLN A 352 -5.91 -24.32 -17.28
CA GLN A 352 -4.89 -23.52 -17.97
C GLN A 352 -5.09 -22.00 -17.81
N PHE A 353 -6.28 -21.55 -17.38
CA PHE A 353 -6.61 -20.13 -17.18
C PHE A 353 -6.93 -19.79 -15.72
N GLN A 354 -6.52 -20.64 -14.77
CA GLN A 354 -6.87 -20.51 -13.36
C GLN A 354 -6.52 -19.13 -12.76
N GLN A 355 -5.34 -18.58 -13.07
CA GLN A 355 -4.94 -17.25 -12.58
C GLN A 355 -5.85 -16.14 -13.11
N MET A 356 -6.23 -16.20 -14.39
CA MET A 356 -7.11 -15.19 -14.98
C MET A 356 -8.55 -15.33 -14.49
N LYS A 357 -9.02 -16.58 -14.31
CA LYS A 357 -10.29 -16.89 -13.64
C LYS A 357 -10.34 -16.24 -12.26
N GLU A 358 -9.31 -16.48 -11.45
CA GLU A 358 -9.23 -15.97 -10.09
C GLU A 358 -9.28 -14.44 -10.07
N ALA A 359 -8.53 -13.77 -10.94
CA ALA A 359 -8.56 -12.31 -11.04
C ALA A 359 -9.94 -11.75 -11.44
N TYR A 360 -10.59 -12.29 -12.48
CA TYR A 360 -11.94 -11.81 -12.86
C TYR A 360 -12.98 -12.11 -11.79
N SER A 361 -12.94 -13.30 -11.18
CA SER A 361 -13.86 -13.67 -10.09
C SER A 361 -13.73 -12.71 -8.91
N LEU A 362 -12.50 -12.39 -8.53
CA LEU A 362 -12.18 -11.41 -7.48
C LEU A 362 -12.82 -10.05 -7.78
N HIS A 363 -12.50 -9.47 -8.94
CA HIS A 363 -12.92 -8.10 -9.25
C HIS A 363 -14.42 -7.95 -9.51
N ILE A 364 -15.05 -8.97 -10.11
CA ILE A 364 -16.50 -9.01 -10.28
C ILE A 364 -17.17 -9.06 -8.91
N THR A 365 -16.73 -9.95 -8.01
CA THR A 365 -17.31 -10.07 -6.67
C THR A 365 -17.15 -8.77 -5.88
N MET A 366 -15.95 -8.18 -5.86
CA MET A 366 -15.72 -6.89 -5.21
C MET A 366 -16.61 -5.77 -5.78
N ALA A 367 -16.79 -5.70 -7.09
CA ALA A 367 -17.65 -4.69 -7.71
C ALA A 367 -19.13 -4.90 -7.34
N GLN A 368 -19.59 -6.14 -7.27
CA GLN A 368 -20.94 -6.49 -6.82
C GLN A 368 -21.17 -6.12 -5.36
N ASP A 369 -20.25 -6.50 -4.46
CA ASP A 369 -20.35 -6.23 -3.04
C ASP A 369 -20.34 -4.72 -2.78
N ALA A 370 -19.46 -3.97 -3.46
CA ALA A 370 -19.42 -2.51 -3.35
C ALA A 370 -20.71 -1.87 -3.85
N MET A 371 -21.33 -2.40 -4.91
CA MET A 371 -22.63 -1.92 -5.41
C MET A 371 -23.79 -2.31 -4.48
N GLY A 372 -23.70 -3.44 -3.79
CA GLY A 372 -24.62 -3.83 -2.72
C GLY A 372 -24.62 -2.83 -1.57
N VAL A 373 -23.43 -2.42 -1.11
CA VAL A 373 -23.27 -1.36 -0.10
C VAL A 373 -23.81 -0.03 -0.64
N PHE A 374 -23.44 0.35 -1.87
CA PHE A 374 -23.91 1.58 -2.52
C PHE A 374 -25.43 1.74 -2.52
N GLN A 375 -26.16 0.66 -2.82
CA GLN A 375 -27.61 0.66 -2.85
C GLN A 375 -28.23 0.61 -1.46
N SER A 376 -27.73 -0.27 -0.60
CA SER A 376 -28.28 -0.45 0.75
C SER A 376 -28.08 0.77 1.65
N HIS A 377 -26.96 1.49 1.52
CA HIS A 377 -26.66 2.70 2.29
C HIS A 377 -27.14 4.00 1.62
N LYS A 378 -27.89 3.90 0.50
CA LYS A 378 -28.35 5.07 -0.29
C LYS A 378 -27.22 6.05 -0.66
N LEU A 379 -26.05 5.53 -1.02
CA LEU A 379 -24.88 6.35 -1.32
C LEU A 379 -25.06 7.28 -2.52
N ALA A 380 -26.06 7.04 -3.39
CA ALA A 380 -26.43 7.99 -4.44
C ALA A 380 -26.94 9.33 -3.86
N ASP A 381 -27.77 9.28 -2.83
CA ASP A 381 -28.33 10.47 -2.19
C ASP A 381 -27.27 11.18 -1.34
N ILE A 382 -26.47 10.40 -0.59
CA ILE A 382 -25.32 10.90 0.18
C ILE A 382 -24.31 11.57 -0.76
N GLY A 383 -23.90 10.87 -1.81
CA GLY A 383 -22.93 11.38 -2.78
C GLY A 383 -23.37 12.71 -3.41
N SER A 384 -24.65 12.86 -3.77
CA SER A 384 -25.15 14.12 -4.35
C SER A 384 -25.00 15.31 -3.38
N ILE A 385 -25.34 15.12 -2.10
CA ILE A 385 -25.20 16.19 -1.10
C ILE A 385 -23.74 16.46 -0.73
N GLU A 386 -22.90 15.42 -0.64
CA GLU A 386 -21.47 15.56 -0.41
C GLU A 386 -20.81 16.36 -1.53
N GLN A 387 -21.07 16.01 -2.79
CA GLN A 387 -20.57 16.76 -3.95
C GLN A 387 -21.02 18.23 -3.91
N THR A 388 -22.25 18.48 -3.48
CA THR A 388 -22.77 19.84 -3.33
C THR A 388 -22.03 20.63 -2.24
N MET A 389 -21.79 20.03 -1.08
CA MET A 389 -21.03 20.65 0.01
C MET A 389 -19.55 20.83 -0.34
N ALA A 390 -18.95 19.82 -0.98
CA ALA A 390 -17.56 19.80 -1.38
C ALA A 390 -17.23 20.80 -2.50
N THR A 391 -18.18 21.05 -3.41
CA THR A 391 -18.01 22.00 -4.52
C THR A 391 -18.56 23.39 -4.25
N GLY A 392 -19.47 23.51 -3.29
CA GLY A 392 -20.25 24.71 -3.06
C GLY A 392 -21.26 25.00 -4.17
N LEU A 393 -21.49 24.04 -5.08
CA LEU A 393 -22.37 24.16 -6.25
C LEU A 393 -23.31 22.95 -6.35
N ASP A 394 -24.56 23.17 -6.74
CA ASP A 394 -25.47 22.09 -7.13
C ASP A 394 -25.10 21.49 -8.49
N GLU A 395 -25.82 20.46 -8.93
CA GLU A 395 -25.60 19.74 -10.20
C GLU A 395 -25.66 20.67 -11.43
N ASP A 396 -26.42 21.77 -11.34
CA ASP A 396 -26.52 22.82 -12.36
C ASP A 396 -25.35 23.83 -12.30
N SER A 397 -24.34 23.58 -11.47
CA SER A 397 -23.22 24.50 -11.20
C SER A 397 -23.66 25.87 -10.64
N LYS A 398 -24.77 25.90 -9.89
CA LYS A 398 -25.30 27.10 -9.22
C LYS A 398 -25.13 26.99 -7.71
N LYS A 399 -25.29 28.13 -7.03
CA LYS A 399 -25.26 28.14 -5.56
C LYS A 399 -26.43 27.32 -5.01
N PRO A 400 -26.17 26.28 -4.21
CA PRO A 400 -27.20 25.37 -3.75
C PRO A 400 -28.12 26.03 -2.71
N LYS A 401 -29.38 25.57 -2.69
CA LYS A 401 -30.39 25.96 -1.70
C LYS A 401 -30.79 24.75 -0.85
N ASN A 402 -31.27 25.00 0.35
CA ASN A 402 -31.84 23.98 1.24
C ASN A 402 -30.90 22.79 1.54
N VAL A 403 -29.59 23.03 1.53
CA VAL A 403 -28.57 21.99 1.82
C VAL A 403 -28.77 21.39 3.21
N LEU A 404 -29.07 22.23 4.22
CA LEU A 404 -29.31 21.76 5.60
C LEU A 404 -30.51 20.81 5.68
N GLU A 405 -31.61 21.12 4.99
CA GLU A 405 -32.83 20.29 5.00
C GLU A 405 -32.55 18.89 4.42
N GLN A 406 -31.73 18.82 3.36
CA GLN A 406 -31.30 17.56 2.77
C GLN A 406 -30.38 16.77 3.69
N VAL A 407 -29.40 17.44 4.32
CA VAL A 407 -28.52 16.81 5.32
C VAL A 407 -29.35 16.25 6.47
N VAL A 408 -30.24 17.04 7.07
CA VAL A 408 -31.11 16.61 8.17
C VAL A 408 -31.95 15.39 7.77
N ARG A 409 -32.52 15.36 6.56
CA ARG A 409 -33.28 14.20 6.08
C ARG A 409 -32.45 12.92 6.03
N LEU A 410 -31.18 13.02 5.60
CA LEU A 410 -30.28 11.87 5.53
C LEU A 410 -29.80 11.42 6.92
N LEU A 411 -29.65 12.34 7.87
CA LEU A 411 -29.25 12.02 9.25
C LEU A 411 -30.29 11.18 10.01
N ASP A 412 -31.57 11.23 9.61
CA ASP A 412 -32.67 10.44 10.20
C ASP A 412 -32.90 9.09 9.47
N ASP A 413 -32.25 8.87 8.33
CA ASP A 413 -32.51 7.70 7.49
C ASP A 413 -31.79 6.46 8.04
N GLU A 414 -32.53 5.41 8.39
CA GLU A 414 -32.00 4.17 8.96
C GLU A 414 -31.01 3.45 8.02
N ALA A 415 -31.08 3.70 6.71
CA ALA A 415 -30.13 3.15 5.74
C ALA A 415 -28.73 3.77 5.87
N VAL A 416 -28.61 4.97 6.44
CA VAL A 416 -27.35 5.70 6.56
C VAL A 416 -26.68 5.34 7.88
N THR A 417 -25.46 4.82 7.81
CA THR A 417 -24.69 4.36 8.97
C THR A 417 -24.27 5.52 9.87
N LEU A 418 -23.98 5.23 11.15
CA LEU A 418 -23.49 6.25 12.09
C LEU A 418 -22.21 6.94 11.61
N GLU A 419 -21.30 6.19 10.98
CA GLU A 419 -20.08 6.77 10.42
C GLU A 419 -20.39 7.77 9.30
N GLU A 420 -21.25 7.40 8.35
CA GLU A 420 -21.68 8.29 7.25
C GLU A 420 -22.41 9.54 7.77
N ARG A 421 -23.24 9.40 8.81
CA ARG A 421 -23.87 10.53 9.49
C ARG A 421 -22.84 11.50 10.07
N LEU A 422 -21.80 10.97 10.72
CA LEU A 422 -20.71 11.80 11.26
C LEU A 422 -19.91 12.47 10.13
N ARG A 423 -19.62 11.76 9.03
CA ARG A 423 -18.99 12.33 7.82
C ARG A 423 -19.80 13.51 7.27
N LEU A 424 -21.12 13.37 7.17
CA LEU A 424 -22.02 14.43 6.71
C LEU A 424 -22.00 15.66 7.62
N ILE A 425 -21.98 15.47 8.95
CA ILE A 425 -21.89 16.58 9.91
C ILE A 425 -20.54 17.30 9.81
N CYS A 426 -19.43 16.55 9.70
CA CYS A 426 -18.10 17.13 9.47
C CYS A 426 -18.07 17.96 8.18
N GLN A 427 -18.54 17.40 7.07
CA GLN A 427 -18.60 18.10 5.78
C GLN A 427 -19.53 19.32 5.84
N TRP A 428 -20.66 19.25 6.55
CA TRP A 428 -21.54 20.39 6.78
C TRP A 428 -20.83 21.53 7.51
N VAL A 429 -20.09 21.22 8.58
CA VAL A 429 -19.34 22.21 9.35
C VAL A 429 -18.25 22.87 8.49
N LEU A 430 -17.52 22.09 7.69
CA LEU A 430 -16.53 22.59 6.75
C LEU A 430 -17.16 23.47 5.66
N PHE A 431 -18.26 23.02 5.05
CA PHE A 431 -19.01 23.76 4.04
C PHE A 431 -19.52 25.11 4.55
N ARG A 432 -19.93 25.16 5.83
CA ARG A 432 -20.42 26.38 6.47
C ARG A 432 -19.33 27.27 7.02
N ASP A 433 -18.08 26.84 7.02
CA ASP A 433 -16.97 27.52 7.67
C ASP A 433 -17.34 27.88 9.12
N GLY A 434 -17.68 26.83 9.87
CA GLY A 434 -18.09 26.91 11.26
C GLY A 434 -19.60 27.00 11.46
N VAL A 435 -20.07 26.43 12.57
CA VAL A 435 -21.48 26.41 12.97
C VAL A 435 -21.60 26.81 14.45
N ILE A 436 -22.79 27.19 14.92
CA ILE A 436 -22.99 27.42 16.35
C ILE A 436 -22.88 26.07 17.07
N GLU A 437 -22.16 26.03 18.19
CA GLU A 437 -21.92 24.80 18.96
C GLU A 437 -23.21 24.03 19.28
N ASP A 438 -24.25 24.73 19.76
CA ASP A 438 -25.53 24.09 20.08
C ASP A 438 -26.22 23.49 18.85
N ASP A 439 -26.03 24.08 17.66
CA ASP A 439 -26.59 23.52 16.44
C ASP A 439 -25.88 22.21 16.05
N ILE A 440 -24.56 22.12 16.26
CA ILE A 440 -23.80 20.86 16.07
C ILE A 440 -24.32 19.79 17.03
N LYS A 441 -24.49 20.13 18.32
CA LYS A 441 -25.04 19.19 19.32
C LYS A 441 -26.45 18.72 18.95
N ARG A 442 -27.30 19.60 18.42
CA ARG A 442 -28.64 19.21 17.93
C ARG A 442 -28.57 18.29 16.71
N LEU A 443 -27.66 18.54 15.77
CA LEU A 443 -27.44 17.64 14.62
C LEU A 443 -26.98 16.25 15.08
N LEU A 444 -26.06 16.17 16.04
CA LEU A 444 -25.60 14.89 16.60
C LEU A 444 -26.74 14.13 17.30
N ALA A 445 -27.53 14.82 18.12
CA ALA A 445 -28.68 14.23 18.80
C ALA A 445 -29.72 13.72 17.80
N HIS A 446 -30.02 14.50 16.75
CA HIS A 446 -30.93 14.09 15.67
C HIS A 446 -30.39 12.88 14.90
N ALA A 447 -29.08 12.83 14.65
CA ALA A 447 -28.42 11.71 13.98
C ALA A 447 -28.26 10.45 14.85
N SER A 448 -28.73 10.48 16.11
CA SER A 448 -28.49 9.42 17.10
C SER A 448 -27.01 9.10 17.32
N LEU A 449 -26.15 10.11 17.19
CA LEU A 449 -24.71 9.98 17.43
C LEU A 449 -24.36 10.21 18.92
N PRO A 450 -23.33 9.51 19.43
CA PRO A 450 -22.80 9.75 20.76
C PRO A 450 -22.44 11.23 20.98
N PRO A 451 -22.73 11.81 22.17
CA PRO A 451 -22.31 13.16 22.50
C PRO A 451 -20.79 13.38 22.40
N SER A 452 -19.99 12.32 22.58
CA SER A 452 -18.53 12.37 22.44
C SER A 452 -18.07 12.65 21.01
N ASP A 453 -18.89 12.39 19.98
CA ASP A 453 -18.52 12.73 18.60
C ASP A 453 -18.56 14.24 18.33
N PHE A 454 -19.10 15.04 19.26
CA PHE A 454 -18.90 16.49 19.25
C PHE A 454 -17.41 16.85 19.28
N GLU A 455 -16.60 16.13 20.06
CA GLU A 455 -15.16 16.34 20.11
C GLU A 455 -14.51 16.03 18.76
N THR A 456 -14.92 14.95 18.08
CA THR A 456 -14.44 14.62 16.73
C THR A 456 -14.66 15.77 15.75
N VAL A 457 -15.86 16.39 15.77
CA VAL A 457 -16.16 17.54 14.91
C VAL A 457 -15.30 18.76 15.29
N GLN A 458 -15.11 19.02 16.59
CA GLN A 458 -14.25 20.12 17.07
C GLN A 458 -12.78 19.93 16.72
N ASN A 459 -12.29 18.69 16.76
CA ASN A 459 -10.88 18.35 16.57
C ASN A 459 -10.38 18.63 15.15
N LEU A 460 -11.27 18.82 14.17
CA LEU A 460 -10.90 19.34 12.85
C LEU A 460 -10.17 20.70 12.93
N HIS A 461 -10.34 21.45 14.02
CA HIS A 461 -9.62 22.69 14.26
C HIS A 461 -8.10 22.50 14.35
N PHE A 462 -7.62 21.37 14.87
CA PHE A 462 -6.18 21.05 14.89
C PHE A 462 -5.58 20.90 13.47
N LEU A 463 -6.44 20.66 12.47
CA LEU A 463 -6.08 20.58 11.06
C LEU A 463 -6.40 21.88 10.29
N GLY A 464 -6.72 22.97 10.99
CA GLY A 464 -6.98 24.26 10.38
C GLY A 464 -8.42 24.54 9.97
N ALA A 465 -9.38 23.68 10.34
CA ALA A 465 -10.79 23.99 10.12
C ALA A 465 -11.30 25.03 11.14
N GLN A 466 -12.19 25.92 10.69
CA GLN A 466 -13.05 26.64 11.61
C GLN A 466 -14.31 25.81 11.88
N THR A 467 -14.40 25.23 13.07
CA THR A 467 -15.50 24.33 13.45
C THR A 467 -16.68 25.08 14.08
N THR A 468 -16.37 26.12 14.84
CA THR A 468 -17.36 26.96 15.50
C THR A 468 -17.24 28.43 15.11
N ARG A 469 -18.37 29.13 15.14
CA ARG A 469 -18.40 30.58 14.98
C ARG A 469 -19.32 31.24 16.00
N PRO A 470 -18.96 32.44 16.50
CA PRO A 470 -19.85 33.22 17.34
C PRO A 470 -21.04 33.77 16.53
N LEU A 471 -22.15 34.06 17.21
CA LEU A 471 -23.38 34.61 16.62
C LEU A 471 -23.16 35.91 15.80
N LYS A 472 -22.15 36.72 16.19
CA LYS A 472 -21.80 38.00 15.55
C LYS A 472 -20.58 37.91 14.61
N GLY A 473 -20.10 36.71 14.27
CA GLY A 473 -18.96 36.51 13.37
C GLY A 473 -19.27 36.84 11.90
N SER A 474 -18.22 37.06 11.11
CA SER A 474 -18.35 37.13 9.65
C SER A 474 -18.97 35.83 9.13
N ARG A 475 -19.86 35.96 8.13
CA ARG A 475 -20.52 34.82 7.47
C ARG A 475 -19.92 34.49 6.11
N GLN A 476 -18.92 35.24 5.66
CA GLN A 476 -18.27 34.95 4.38
C GLN A 476 -17.15 33.94 4.63
N PRO A 477 -17.24 32.74 4.03
CA PRO A 477 -16.16 31.76 4.13
C PRO A 477 -14.91 32.30 3.42
N PRO A 478 -13.71 31.90 3.86
CA PRO A 478 -12.48 32.23 3.16
C PRO A 478 -12.53 31.68 1.73
N PRO A 479 -11.81 32.32 0.79
CA PRO A 479 -11.67 31.76 -0.55
C PRO A 479 -10.98 30.39 -0.47
N PRO A 480 -11.36 29.42 -1.33
CA PRO A 480 -10.68 28.14 -1.37
C PRO A 480 -9.20 28.33 -1.71
N VAL A 481 -8.35 27.45 -1.18
CA VAL A 481 -6.89 27.46 -1.39
C VAL A 481 -6.55 27.51 -2.88
N PHE A 482 -7.30 26.76 -3.70
CA PHE A 482 -7.24 26.77 -5.16
C PHE A 482 -8.60 27.17 -5.73
N PRO A 483 -8.72 28.35 -6.37
CA PRO A 483 -9.95 28.78 -7.02
C PRO A 483 -10.36 27.83 -8.15
N ARG A 484 -11.60 27.35 -8.13
CA ARG A 484 -12.11 26.44 -9.15
C ARG A 484 -12.51 27.18 -10.42
N ASN A 485 -12.12 26.65 -11.58
CA ASN A 485 -12.60 27.16 -12.86
C ASN A 485 -13.99 26.59 -13.18
N THR A 486 -15.02 27.33 -12.79
CA THR A 486 -16.43 26.94 -13.03
C THR A 486 -16.88 27.05 -14.48
N LYS A 487 -16.04 27.58 -15.39
CA LYS A 487 -16.39 27.77 -16.82
C LYS A 487 -16.24 26.48 -17.64
N THR A 488 -15.41 25.55 -17.19
CA THR A 488 -15.12 24.29 -17.90
C THR A 488 -15.91 23.10 -17.35
N ALA A 489 -16.75 23.32 -16.32
CA ALA A 489 -17.69 22.33 -15.79
C ALA A 489 -18.83 22.11 -16.79
N ALA A 490 -18.50 21.55 -17.95
CA ALA A 490 -19.44 21.26 -19.01
C ALA A 490 -20.33 20.08 -18.59
N GLU A 491 -21.63 20.28 -18.85
CA GLU A 491 -22.75 19.35 -18.94
C GLU A 491 -22.36 17.88 -19.17
N ASN A 492 -21.93 17.19 -18.11
CA ASN A 492 -21.74 15.75 -18.14
C ASN A 492 -22.53 15.14 -16.99
N ASP A 493 -23.81 14.86 -17.25
CA ASP A 493 -24.72 14.17 -16.32
C ASP A 493 -24.11 12.86 -15.77
N GLU A 494 -23.14 12.28 -16.50
CA GLU A 494 -22.41 11.07 -16.11
C GLU A 494 -21.49 11.24 -14.88
N LEU A 495 -21.17 12.48 -14.48
CA LEU A 495 -20.24 12.79 -13.38
C LEU A 495 -20.90 13.51 -12.20
N ALA A 496 -22.24 13.54 -12.10
CA ALA A 496 -22.95 14.27 -11.04
C ALA A 496 -22.49 13.91 -9.61
N LEU A 497 -22.15 12.64 -9.38
CA LEU A 497 -21.66 12.10 -8.10
C LEU A 497 -20.13 12.19 -7.91
N SER A 498 -19.40 12.73 -8.88
CA SER A 498 -17.93 12.72 -8.93
C SER A 498 -17.37 14.06 -9.46
N ARG A 499 -17.92 15.18 -9.00
CA ARG A 499 -17.57 16.55 -9.44
C ARG A 499 -16.39 17.15 -8.68
N TYR A 500 -16.15 16.66 -7.47
CA TYR A 500 -15.08 17.11 -6.59
C TYR A 500 -13.72 16.72 -7.16
N GLU A 501 -12.79 17.68 -7.14
CA GLU A 501 -11.39 17.45 -7.48
C GLU A 501 -10.54 17.74 -6.24
N PRO A 502 -9.66 16.81 -5.80
CA PRO A 502 -8.77 17.04 -4.67
C PRO A 502 -7.85 18.24 -4.91
N ALA A 503 -7.49 18.96 -3.84
CA ALA A 503 -6.63 20.15 -3.94
C ALA A 503 -5.28 19.87 -4.64
N ILE A 504 -4.75 18.65 -4.50
CA ILE A 504 -3.53 18.21 -5.18
C ILE A 504 -3.64 18.34 -6.71
N LYS A 505 -4.83 18.17 -7.31
CA LYS A 505 -5.01 18.28 -8.77
C LYS A 505 -4.65 19.68 -9.25
N HIS A 506 -5.23 20.69 -8.59
CA HIS A 506 -4.97 22.09 -8.90
C HIS A 506 -3.54 22.48 -8.56
N MET A 507 -3.00 22.02 -7.42
CA MET A 507 -1.60 22.22 -7.05
C MET A 507 -0.64 21.71 -8.14
N LEU A 508 -0.87 20.50 -8.67
CA LEU A 508 -0.05 19.89 -9.72
C LEU A 508 -0.20 20.62 -11.05
N GLN A 509 -1.42 21.00 -11.44
CA GLN A 509 -1.66 21.80 -12.64
C GLN A 509 -0.91 23.13 -12.58
N ASP A 510 -1.04 23.87 -11.48
CA ASP A 510 -0.37 25.14 -11.28
C ASP A 510 1.15 24.98 -11.21
N ALA A 511 1.66 23.92 -10.57
CA ALA A 511 3.09 23.63 -10.51
C ALA A 511 3.67 23.35 -11.91
N CYS A 512 3.01 22.49 -12.69
CA CYS A 512 3.43 22.14 -14.04
C CYS A 512 3.37 23.31 -15.02
N ASN A 513 2.46 24.26 -14.79
CA ASN A 513 2.30 25.48 -15.59
C ASN A 513 3.20 26.64 -15.12
N GLY A 514 3.97 26.47 -14.04
CA GLY A 514 4.77 27.55 -13.46
C GLY A 514 3.93 28.67 -12.81
N ALA A 515 2.67 28.38 -12.47
CA ALA A 515 1.70 29.33 -11.93
C ALA A 515 1.42 29.13 -10.42
N LEU A 516 2.05 28.13 -9.78
CA LEU A 516 1.83 27.85 -8.36
C LEU A 516 2.34 29.01 -7.49
N ASP A 517 1.42 29.62 -6.73
CA ASP A 517 1.66 30.79 -5.88
C ASP A 517 2.87 30.56 -4.95
N GLN A 518 3.90 31.40 -5.08
CA GLN A 518 5.15 31.29 -4.31
C GLN A 518 5.00 31.73 -2.85
N THR A 519 3.92 32.42 -2.49
CA THR A 519 3.59 32.75 -1.09
C THR A 519 2.93 31.58 -0.38
N LEU A 520 2.10 30.83 -1.12
CA LEU A 520 1.40 29.64 -0.64
C LEU A 520 2.30 28.39 -0.69
N PHE A 521 3.15 28.29 -1.70
CA PHE A 521 4.14 27.23 -1.88
C PHE A 521 5.54 27.80 -2.10
N PRO A 522 6.14 28.44 -1.08
CA PRO A 522 7.50 28.96 -1.16
C PRO A 522 8.54 27.88 -1.39
N TYR A 523 9.64 28.27 -2.01
CA TYR A 523 10.86 27.47 -2.10
C TYR A 523 11.63 27.47 -0.77
N VAL A 524 12.28 26.34 -0.45
CA VAL A 524 13.27 26.32 0.64
C VAL A 524 14.53 27.09 0.23
N VAL A 525 15.01 26.84 -0.99
CA VAL A 525 16.09 27.59 -1.63
C VAL A 525 15.49 28.35 -2.81
N PRO A 526 15.35 29.69 -2.71
CA PRO A 526 14.76 30.49 -3.77
C PRO A 526 15.54 30.35 -5.09
N PRO A 527 14.86 30.28 -6.25
CA PRO A 527 15.51 30.31 -7.55
C PRO A 527 16.24 31.65 -7.75
N MET A 528 17.32 31.64 -8.55
CA MET A 528 18.08 32.87 -8.83
C MET A 528 17.27 33.87 -9.66
N ASP A 529 16.38 33.37 -10.51
CA ASP A 529 15.40 34.17 -11.26
C ASP A 529 13.99 33.79 -10.79
N ALA A 530 13.21 34.77 -10.32
CA ALA A 530 11.84 34.56 -9.87
C ALA A 530 10.91 34.04 -10.98
N ASN A 531 11.29 34.23 -12.26
CA ASN A 531 10.53 33.79 -13.42
C ASN A 531 11.06 32.48 -14.05
N GLU A 532 12.03 31.82 -13.39
CA GLU A 532 12.66 30.58 -13.89
C GLU A 532 11.63 29.49 -14.21
N ASP A 533 10.57 29.37 -13.41
CA ASP A 533 9.51 28.38 -13.59
C ASP A 533 8.70 28.61 -14.87
N ALA A 534 8.40 29.87 -15.22
CA ALA A 534 7.67 30.21 -16.44
C ALA A 534 8.53 29.99 -17.71
N VAL A 535 9.84 30.21 -17.60
CA VAL A 535 10.80 30.00 -18.70
C VAL A 535 11.06 28.51 -18.94
N GLY A 536 11.11 27.69 -17.89
CA GLY A 536 11.27 26.23 -17.98
C GLY A 536 10.15 25.55 -18.76
N VAL A 537 8.90 26.02 -18.61
CA VAL A 537 7.73 25.51 -19.35
C VAL A 537 7.86 25.76 -20.86
N GLN A 538 8.35 26.93 -21.28
CA GLN A 538 8.53 27.26 -22.70
C GLN A 538 9.64 26.45 -23.39
N SER A 539 10.66 26.00 -22.65
CA SER A 539 11.71 25.13 -23.18
C SER A 539 11.21 23.69 -23.40
N SER A 540 10.34 23.19 -22.50
CA SER A 540 9.74 21.85 -22.60
C SER A 540 8.85 21.66 -23.84
N LEU A 541 8.26 22.74 -24.37
CA LEU A 541 7.45 22.71 -25.59
C LEU A 541 8.29 22.58 -26.87
N ARG A 542 9.60 22.89 -26.82
CA ARG A 542 10.50 22.83 -27.98
C ARG A 542 11.20 21.48 -28.17
N SER A 543 11.17 20.61 -27.15
CA SER A 543 11.76 19.27 -27.18
C SER A 543 10.81 18.17 -27.69
N ALA A 544 9.56 18.49 -28.01
CA ALA A 544 8.62 17.54 -28.61
C ALA A 544 8.92 17.33 -30.11
N ALA A 545 9.75 16.34 -30.42
CA ALA A 545 10.02 15.95 -31.80
C ALA A 545 8.74 15.45 -32.52
N PRO A 546 8.63 15.60 -33.85
CA PRO A 546 7.44 15.19 -34.61
C PRO A 546 7.12 13.69 -34.46
N ARG A 547 5.84 13.35 -34.26
CA ARG A 547 5.34 11.97 -34.02
C ARG A 547 5.73 10.94 -35.09
N TRP A 548 6.08 11.35 -36.31
CA TRP A 548 6.49 10.43 -37.38
C TRP A 548 7.91 9.87 -37.22
N ALA A 549 8.78 10.52 -36.43
CA ALA A 549 10.15 10.07 -36.19
C ALA A 549 10.28 9.05 -35.03
N SER A 550 9.24 8.85 -34.23
CA SER A 550 9.25 8.06 -32.99
C SER A 550 8.72 6.62 -33.15
N ALA A 551 8.26 6.22 -34.33
CA ALA A 551 7.52 4.96 -34.52
C ALA A 551 8.36 3.68 -34.31
N ASN A 552 9.70 3.77 -34.24
CA ASN A 552 10.57 2.59 -34.18
C ASN A 552 11.73 2.68 -33.16
N ARG A 553 11.74 3.68 -32.26
CA ARG A 553 12.69 3.74 -31.14
C ARG A 553 11.90 3.88 -29.84
N ARG A 554 12.12 2.96 -28.89
CA ARG A 554 11.85 3.20 -27.47
C ARG A 554 12.77 4.35 -27.01
N GLN A 555 12.38 5.59 -27.24
CA GLN A 555 13.00 6.71 -26.56
C GLN A 555 12.56 6.64 -25.10
N VAL A 556 13.51 6.68 -24.18
CA VAL A 556 13.22 6.92 -22.76
C VAL A 556 12.57 8.31 -22.71
N GLU A 557 11.28 8.36 -22.42
CA GLU A 557 10.53 9.60 -22.29
C GLU A 557 11.13 10.42 -21.14
N ASN A 558 11.63 11.61 -21.46
CA ASN A 558 12.42 12.42 -20.53
C ASN A 558 11.53 13.42 -19.79
N HIS A 559 10.56 12.91 -19.03
CA HIS A 559 9.55 13.70 -18.34
C HIS A 559 10.07 14.25 -17.01
N GLN A 560 9.99 15.56 -16.79
CA GLN A 560 10.33 16.14 -15.48
C GLN A 560 9.57 15.41 -14.36
N ARG A 561 10.28 15.07 -13.28
CA ARG A 561 9.72 14.35 -12.15
C ARG A 561 9.17 15.31 -11.11
N ILE A 562 8.00 14.99 -10.57
CA ILE A 562 7.38 15.73 -9.48
C ILE A 562 7.06 14.73 -8.36
N LEU A 563 7.60 15.00 -7.18
CA LEU A 563 7.28 14.24 -5.98
C LEU A 563 6.32 15.09 -5.13
N VAL A 564 5.26 14.48 -4.63
CA VAL A 564 4.33 15.10 -3.67
C VAL A 564 4.44 14.33 -2.37
N PHE A 565 4.83 14.97 -1.28
CA PHE A 565 4.74 14.38 0.05
C PHE A 565 3.53 14.94 0.79
N MET A 566 2.70 14.03 1.29
CA MET A 566 1.51 14.35 2.06
C MET A 566 1.64 13.88 3.51
N ALA A 567 1.85 14.82 4.41
CA ALA A 567 1.95 14.56 5.84
C ALA A 567 0.56 14.31 6.45
N GLY A 568 0.46 13.32 7.33
CA GLY A 568 -0.82 12.94 7.94
C GLY A 568 -1.62 11.93 7.14
N GLY A 569 -1.09 11.41 6.03
CA GLY A 569 -1.76 10.39 5.22
C GLY A 569 -2.38 10.97 3.94
N ALA A 570 -2.47 10.15 2.90
CA ALA A 570 -3.03 10.54 1.59
C ALA A 570 -4.19 9.63 1.20
N THR A 571 -5.17 10.14 0.45
CA THR A 571 -6.34 9.37 0.03
C THR A 571 -6.09 8.65 -1.30
N TYR A 572 -6.93 7.67 -1.63
CA TYR A 572 -6.88 7.01 -2.94
C TYR A 572 -7.30 7.95 -4.10
N SER A 573 -8.11 8.97 -3.86
CA SER A 573 -8.44 9.98 -4.88
C SER A 573 -7.28 10.92 -5.16
N GLU A 574 -6.47 11.25 -4.15
CA GLU A 574 -5.21 11.97 -4.32
C GLU A 574 -4.15 11.13 -5.06
N SER A 575 -4.08 9.82 -4.79
CA SER A 575 -3.26 8.88 -5.57
C SER A 575 -3.68 8.88 -7.05
N ARG A 576 -4.98 8.66 -7.32
CA ARG A 576 -5.55 8.71 -8.67
C ARG A 576 -5.20 10.01 -9.39
N THR A 577 -5.34 11.14 -8.68
CA THR A 577 -5.03 12.48 -9.21
C THR A 577 -3.58 12.58 -9.69
N CYS A 578 -2.62 11.97 -8.98
CA CYS A 578 -1.22 11.95 -9.42
C CYS A 578 -1.03 11.16 -10.72
N TYR A 579 -1.73 10.03 -10.89
CA TYR A 579 -1.72 9.26 -12.14
C TYR A 579 -2.38 10.01 -13.31
N GLU A 580 -3.54 10.62 -13.08
CA GLU A 580 -4.24 11.44 -14.06
C GLU A 580 -3.37 12.62 -14.50
N ALA A 581 -2.85 13.39 -13.55
CA ALA A 581 -1.98 14.54 -13.82
C ALA A 581 -0.67 14.12 -14.50
N SER A 582 -0.10 12.97 -14.16
CA SER A 582 1.10 12.43 -14.83
C SER A 582 0.85 12.23 -16.32
N LYS A 583 -0.30 11.64 -16.67
CA LYS A 583 -0.72 11.39 -18.05
C LYS A 583 -1.11 12.68 -18.78
N GLU A 584 -1.88 13.56 -18.14
CA GLU A 584 -2.40 14.79 -18.74
C GLU A 584 -1.32 15.84 -18.96
N LEU A 585 -0.39 15.98 -18.02
CA LEU A 585 0.65 17.03 -18.02
C LEU A 585 1.99 16.54 -18.57
N ASN A 586 2.08 15.27 -18.94
CA ASN A 586 3.28 14.63 -19.48
C ASN A 586 4.48 14.82 -18.51
N ARG A 587 4.28 14.38 -17.26
CA ARG A 587 5.22 14.44 -16.13
C ARG A 587 5.24 13.11 -15.40
N ASP A 588 6.36 12.75 -14.79
CA ASP A 588 6.40 11.57 -13.90
C ASP A 588 6.07 12.04 -12.48
N ILE A 589 4.85 11.77 -12.00
CA ILE A 589 4.37 12.27 -10.71
C ILE A 589 4.27 11.13 -9.71
N TYR A 590 4.94 11.26 -8.56
CA TYR A 590 4.97 10.27 -7.48
C TYR A 590 4.35 10.84 -6.21
N LEU A 591 3.41 10.11 -5.62
CA LEU A 591 2.82 10.42 -4.32
C LEU A 591 3.57 9.67 -3.22
N LEU A 592 4.04 10.40 -2.22
CA LEU A 592 4.67 9.88 -1.01
C LEU A 592 3.79 10.26 0.18
N THR A 593 3.58 9.34 1.10
CA THR A 593 2.74 9.60 2.27
C THR A 593 3.17 8.74 3.46
N SER A 594 2.79 9.16 4.67
CA SER A 594 3.01 8.33 5.86
C SER A 594 2.23 7.01 5.78
N TYR A 595 0.99 7.05 5.30
CA TYR A 595 0.09 5.90 5.11
C TYR A 595 -1.11 6.31 4.23
N MET A 596 -1.86 5.34 3.71
CA MET A 596 -3.08 5.61 2.94
C MET A 596 -4.28 5.79 3.88
N LEU A 597 -5.05 6.85 3.66
CA LEU A 597 -6.23 7.21 4.42
C LEU A 597 -7.49 6.56 3.83
N LYS A 598 -8.27 5.96 4.72
CA LYS A 598 -9.68 5.62 4.53
C LYS A 598 -10.54 6.61 5.34
N PRO A 599 -11.78 6.96 4.92
CA PRO A 599 -12.63 7.88 5.67
C PRO A 599 -12.83 7.48 7.14
N ALA A 600 -13.11 6.20 7.40
CA ALA A 600 -13.23 5.65 8.75
C ALA A 600 -11.97 5.91 9.62
N LEU A 601 -10.79 5.69 9.04
CA LEU A 601 -9.52 5.88 9.74
C LEU A 601 -9.26 7.37 10.01
N PHE A 602 -9.56 8.24 9.04
CA PHE A 602 -9.44 9.69 9.22
C PHE A 602 -10.31 10.17 10.38
N LEU A 603 -11.59 9.78 10.43
CA LEU A 603 -12.50 10.15 11.52
C LEU A 603 -12.00 9.64 12.87
N LYS A 604 -11.54 8.39 12.93
CA LYS A 604 -10.94 7.83 14.14
C LYS A 604 -9.74 8.64 14.61
N GLN A 605 -8.83 8.99 13.70
CA GLN A 605 -7.63 9.73 14.06
C GLN A 605 -7.92 11.17 14.48
N VAL A 606 -8.90 11.83 13.85
CA VAL A 606 -9.39 13.15 14.28
C VAL A 606 -10.01 13.06 15.67
N LYS A 607 -10.81 12.03 15.95
CA LYS A 607 -11.34 11.75 17.29
C LYS A 607 -10.23 11.59 18.33
N ASP A 608 -9.16 10.89 17.96
CA ASP A 608 -8.03 10.61 18.84
C ASP A 608 -7.17 11.85 19.18
N LEU A 609 -7.35 13.01 18.52
CA LEU A 609 -6.54 14.23 18.78
C LEU A 609 -6.73 14.86 20.16
N THR A 610 -7.80 14.50 20.88
CA THR A 610 -8.06 14.91 22.27
C THR A 610 -8.04 13.74 23.25
N ALA A 611 -7.79 12.52 22.77
CA ALA A 611 -7.71 11.34 23.63
C ALA A 611 -6.48 11.43 24.55
N ASP A 612 -6.50 10.69 25.67
CA ASP A 612 -5.27 10.53 26.47
C ASP A 612 -4.20 9.84 25.59
N ARG A 613 -3.01 10.46 25.48
CA ARG A 613 -1.88 9.94 24.71
C ARG A 613 -1.58 8.46 25.02
N ARG A 614 -1.79 8.02 26.25
CA ARG A 614 -1.59 6.62 26.68
C ARG A 614 -2.45 5.63 25.89
N ASN A 615 -3.58 6.08 25.36
CA ASN A 615 -4.51 5.27 24.57
C ASN A 615 -4.16 5.23 23.08
N LEU A 616 -3.25 6.10 22.62
CA LEU A 616 -2.84 6.16 21.20
C LEU A 616 -1.91 5.01 20.81
N ASN A 617 -1.37 4.28 21.79
CA ASN A 617 -0.46 3.14 21.60
C ASN A 617 0.69 3.48 20.64
N LEU A 618 1.32 4.64 20.84
CA LEU A 618 2.40 5.12 20.00
C LEU A 618 3.62 4.19 20.10
N PRO A 619 4.31 3.87 18.98
CA PRO A 619 5.47 2.99 18.99
C PRO A 619 6.59 3.43 19.95
N CYS A 620 6.78 4.73 20.13
CA CYS A 620 7.78 5.31 21.03
C CYS A 620 7.47 5.12 22.53
N ASP A 621 6.20 4.93 22.89
CA ASP A 621 5.76 4.70 24.27
C ASP A 621 5.85 3.22 24.65
N ARG A 622 6.09 2.34 23.68
CA ARG A 622 6.31 0.91 23.91
C ARG A 622 7.72 0.65 24.46
N PRO A 623 7.91 -0.41 25.25
CA PRO A 623 9.25 -0.81 25.67
C PRO A 623 10.18 -0.98 24.47
N PRO A 624 11.43 -0.46 24.53
CA PRO A 624 12.35 -0.58 23.42
C PRO A 624 12.63 -2.07 23.15
N PRO A 625 12.67 -2.49 21.86
CA PRO A 625 12.98 -3.87 21.53
C PRO A 625 14.36 -4.22 22.07
N ARG A 626 14.50 -5.44 22.62
CA ARG A 626 15.76 -5.95 23.17
C ARG A 626 16.31 -7.04 22.27
N PRO A 627 17.64 -7.21 22.21
CA PRO A 627 18.21 -8.35 21.52
C PRO A 627 17.68 -9.67 22.10
N PRO A 628 17.48 -10.70 21.26
CA PRO A 628 17.15 -12.05 21.69
C PRO A 628 18.05 -12.56 22.83
N LYS A 629 17.48 -13.27 23.80
CA LYS A 629 18.20 -13.74 25.00
C LYS A 629 19.42 -14.61 24.66
N HIS A 630 19.32 -15.42 23.60
CA HIS A 630 20.38 -16.33 23.18
C HIS A 630 21.66 -15.63 22.70
N ILE A 631 21.62 -14.31 22.48
CA ILE A 631 22.80 -13.49 22.16
C ILE A 631 23.71 -13.33 23.39
N TYR A 632 23.15 -13.37 24.59
CA TYR A 632 23.91 -13.30 25.84
C TYR A 632 24.28 -14.68 26.41
N GLU A 633 23.71 -15.75 25.86
CA GLU A 633 24.07 -17.12 26.25
C GLU A 633 25.51 -17.43 25.81
N ARG A 634 26.37 -17.84 26.76
CA ARG A 634 27.70 -18.37 26.43
C ARG A 634 27.54 -19.73 25.77
N ALA A 635 28.35 -19.99 24.73
CA ALA A 635 28.47 -21.33 24.18
C ALA A 635 28.81 -22.32 25.30
N ALA A 636 28.01 -23.39 25.42
CA ALA A 636 28.29 -24.43 26.41
C ALA A 636 29.72 -24.95 26.18
N PRO A 637 30.53 -25.11 27.25
CA PRO A 637 31.85 -25.70 27.08
C PRO A 637 31.69 -27.08 26.42
N PRO A 638 32.60 -27.47 25.51
CA PRO A 638 32.54 -28.79 24.89
C PRO A 638 32.48 -29.85 26.00
N PRO A 639 31.66 -30.90 25.87
CA PRO A 639 31.54 -31.91 26.90
C PRO A 639 32.93 -32.44 27.24
N GLN A 640 33.38 -32.20 28.47
CA GLN A 640 34.63 -32.77 28.96
C GLN A 640 34.49 -34.28 28.88
N MET A 641 35.23 -34.91 27.96
CA MET A 641 35.45 -36.35 28.00
C MET A 641 35.94 -36.68 29.42
N GLN A 642 35.09 -37.33 30.20
CA GLN A 642 35.47 -37.88 31.49
C GLN A 642 36.64 -38.84 31.26
N ARG A 643 37.84 -38.44 31.69
CA ARG A 643 38.93 -39.39 31.86
C ARG A 643 38.46 -40.42 32.89
N PRO A 644 38.55 -41.74 32.63
CA PRO A 644 38.26 -42.73 33.65
C PRO A 644 39.16 -42.48 34.86
N ALA A 645 38.53 -42.30 36.03
CA ALA A 645 39.23 -42.12 37.29
C ALA A 645 40.03 -43.39 37.63
N GLY A 646 41.28 -43.20 38.06
CA GLY A 646 42.18 -44.28 38.47
C GLY A 646 41.63 -45.06 39.67
N GLY A 647 41.79 -46.39 39.61
CA GLY A 647 41.59 -47.28 40.74
C GLY A 647 42.81 -47.33 41.69
N PRO A 648 42.66 -47.92 42.90
CA PRO A 648 43.63 -47.82 44.01
C PRO A 648 44.91 -48.68 43.82
N PRO A 649 45.95 -48.51 44.67
CA PRO A 649 47.33 -48.92 44.40
C PRO A 649 47.59 -50.43 44.56
N PRO A 650 48.68 -50.98 43.99
CA PRO A 650 48.97 -52.40 44.03
C PRO A 650 49.69 -52.82 45.32
N MET A 651 49.29 -53.96 45.88
CA MET A 651 50.13 -54.73 46.81
C MET A 651 50.93 -55.81 46.07
N SER A 652 52.11 -56.05 46.61
CA SER A 652 53.26 -56.84 46.17
C SER A 652 53.03 -58.28 45.69
N GLY A 653 53.84 -58.71 44.72
CA GLY A 653 54.17 -60.12 44.52
C GLY A 653 55.02 -60.43 43.29
N GLY A 654 56.34 -60.55 43.47
CA GLY A 654 57.29 -61.47 42.81
C GLY A 654 57.38 -61.54 41.26
N GLY A 655 58.59 -61.31 40.72
CA GLY A 655 58.96 -61.55 39.31
C GLY A 655 58.92 -63.03 38.85
N PRO A 656 59.36 -63.39 37.62
CA PRO A 656 60.67 -63.00 37.06
C PRO A 656 60.68 -62.58 35.56
N ARG A 657 61.93 -62.36 35.10
CA ARG A 657 62.53 -61.68 33.93
C ARG A 657 62.29 -62.28 32.51
N PRO A 658 62.80 -61.62 31.42
CA PRO A 658 62.18 -61.56 30.08
C PRO A 658 62.86 -62.40 28.97
N GLY A 659 62.22 -62.46 27.79
CA GLY A 659 62.74 -63.00 26.52
C GLY A 659 61.96 -62.48 25.28
N PRO A 660 62.45 -62.66 24.04
CA PRO A 660 62.76 -61.55 23.11
C PRO A 660 61.81 -61.36 21.88
N ALA A 661 61.97 -60.22 21.17
CA ALA A 661 61.42 -59.87 19.84
C ALA A 661 62.08 -60.71 18.69
N PRO A 662 61.80 -60.58 17.35
CA PRO A 662 61.00 -59.62 16.53
C PRO A 662 60.27 -60.34 15.32
N PRO A 663 60.18 -59.91 14.03
CA PRO A 663 59.93 -58.61 13.33
C PRO A 663 58.83 -58.63 12.21
N GLY A 664 58.51 -57.47 11.62
CA GLY A 664 58.03 -57.29 10.22
C GLY A 664 56.50 -57.17 10.02
N GLY A 665 55.96 -56.37 9.09
CA GLY A 665 56.49 -55.45 8.09
C GLY A 665 55.35 -54.92 7.19
N GLY A 666 55.59 -53.82 6.44
CA GLY A 666 54.87 -53.51 5.19
C GLY A 666 53.92 -52.30 5.16
N MET A 667 54.37 -51.25 4.46
CA MET A 667 53.55 -50.19 3.83
C MET A 667 52.85 -50.70 2.56
N ARG A 668 51.64 -50.19 2.22
CA ARG A 668 51.27 -49.59 0.91
C ARG A 668 49.78 -49.11 0.85
N PRO A 669 49.40 -48.24 -0.11
CA PRO A 669 48.46 -47.11 0.02
C PRO A 669 47.08 -47.33 -0.65
N PRO A 670 46.14 -46.38 -0.58
CA PRO A 670 44.79 -46.56 -1.12
C PRO A 670 44.68 -46.02 -2.56
N THR A 671 44.02 -46.77 -3.45
CA THR A 671 43.01 -46.25 -4.43
C THR A 671 42.69 -47.27 -5.53
N LYS A 672 41.38 -47.37 -5.83
CA LYS A 672 40.64 -47.85 -7.03
C LYS A 672 39.46 -48.74 -6.57
N ALA A 673 38.25 -48.64 -7.09
CA ALA A 673 37.62 -47.75 -8.05
C ALA A 673 36.10 -48.00 -8.03
N LEU A 674 35.35 -47.01 -8.53
CA LEU A 674 33.95 -47.08 -8.94
C LEU A 674 33.61 -48.32 -9.80
N GLY A 675 32.39 -48.83 -9.63
CA GLY A 675 31.82 -49.86 -10.49
C GLY A 675 30.29 -49.79 -10.54
N ALA A 676 29.80 -49.24 -11.65
CA ALA A 676 28.51 -49.50 -12.30
C ALA A 676 27.20 -48.94 -11.69
N MET A 677 26.63 -47.98 -12.42
CA MET A 677 25.19 -47.71 -12.51
C MET A 677 24.48 -48.82 -13.30
N THR A 678 23.18 -49.08 -13.04
CA THR A 678 22.07 -48.92 -14.03
C THR A 678 20.67 -49.08 -13.42
N LEU A 679 19.73 -48.38 -14.07
CA LEU A 679 18.24 -48.31 -14.01
C LEU A 679 17.54 -49.68 -13.82
N SER A 680 16.29 -49.83 -13.34
CA SER A 680 15.02 -49.15 -13.64
C SER A 680 13.87 -49.69 -12.76
N SER A 681 12.82 -48.86 -12.61
CA SER A 681 11.37 -49.17 -12.57
C SER A 681 10.77 -50.19 -11.59
N GLY A 682 9.90 -49.66 -10.72
CA GLY A 682 8.45 -49.92 -10.79
C GLY A 682 7.89 -51.12 -10.03
N GLY A 683 6.85 -50.86 -9.22
CA GLY A 683 5.82 -51.86 -8.94
C GLY A 683 5.38 -51.98 -7.48
N GLY A 684 4.22 -51.38 -7.18
CA GLY A 684 3.09 -52.08 -6.59
C GLY A 684 3.19 -52.63 -5.16
N GLY A 685 2.40 -52.00 -4.28
CA GLY A 685 1.29 -52.69 -3.62
C GLY A 685 1.59 -53.56 -2.39
N GLY A 686 1.02 -53.13 -1.26
CA GLY A 686 0.18 -54.01 -0.46
C GLY A 686 0.79 -54.69 0.77
N GLY A 687 0.23 -54.35 1.93
CA GLY A 687 -0.16 -55.35 2.94
C GLY A 687 0.71 -55.46 4.19
N GLY A 688 0.08 -55.25 5.35
CA GLY A 688 0.50 -55.83 6.64
C GLY A 688 0.59 -54.84 7.81
N GLY A 689 -0.47 -54.77 8.64
CA GLY A 689 -0.47 -54.10 9.96
C GLY A 689 0.29 -54.90 11.04
N PRO A 690 -0.12 -54.92 12.32
CA PRO A 690 -1.05 -54.06 13.08
C PRO A 690 -0.49 -53.60 14.46
N SER A 691 -1.20 -52.74 15.21
CA SER A 691 -1.54 -52.98 16.63
C SER A 691 -2.21 -51.77 17.33
N LEU A 692 -3.39 -52.05 17.92
CA LEU A 692 -3.90 -51.70 19.27
C LEU A 692 -4.00 -50.19 19.65
N SER A 693 -5.08 -49.66 20.24
CA SER A 693 -6.24 -50.25 20.92
C SER A 693 -7.38 -49.23 21.13
N THR A 694 -8.59 -49.76 20.97
CA THR A 694 -9.97 -49.41 21.38
C THR A 694 -10.17 -48.72 22.74
N VAL A 695 -11.23 -47.87 22.87
CA VAL A 695 -12.57 -48.04 23.54
C VAL A 695 -13.47 -46.90 22.97
N SER A 696 -14.72 -47.04 22.48
CA SER A 696 -15.96 -47.39 23.19
C SER A 696 -17.21 -47.51 22.26
N SER A 697 -18.05 -48.53 22.51
CA SER A 697 -19.54 -48.65 22.42
C SER A 697 -20.33 -48.00 21.27
N GLN A 698 -20.97 -48.77 20.37
CA GLN A 698 -22.38 -49.28 20.40
C GLN A 698 -23.43 -48.15 20.45
N VAL A 699 -24.42 -48.00 19.56
CA VAL A 699 -25.48 -48.95 19.12
C VAL A 699 -26.07 -48.50 17.76
N SER A 700 -26.57 -49.47 16.99
CA SER A 700 -27.16 -49.35 15.66
C SER A 700 -28.68 -49.09 15.62
N GLN A 701 -29.12 -48.60 14.45
CA GLN A 701 -30.28 -49.05 13.65
C GLN A 701 -31.68 -48.41 13.79
N MET A 702 -32.07 -47.80 12.66
CA MET A 702 -33.24 -48.08 11.79
C MET A 702 -34.58 -47.35 11.95
N SER A 703 -34.82 -46.47 10.97
CA SER A 703 -35.91 -46.43 9.97
C SER A 703 -37.38 -46.29 10.41
N SER A 704 -38.11 -45.31 9.86
CA SER A 704 -38.92 -45.44 8.62
C SER A 704 -40.11 -44.45 8.54
N VAL A 705 -40.57 -44.21 7.29
CA VAL A 705 -41.86 -43.65 6.81
C VAL A 705 -42.04 -42.13 6.97
N GLY A 706 -42.48 -41.32 6.01
CA GLY A 706 -43.13 -41.37 4.68
C GLY A 706 -43.73 -39.94 4.47
N GLY A 707 -44.16 -39.40 3.34
CA GLY A 707 -44.34 -39.73 1.94
C GLY A 707 -44.98 -38.50 1.25
N ASP A 708 -44.95 -38.45 -0.09
CA ASP A 708 -45.99 -37.94 -1.02
C ASP A 708 -46.52 -36.48 -0.95
N SER A 709 -46.93 -35.77 -2.02
CA SER A 709 -46.73 -35.73 -3.49
C SER A 709 -47.68 -34.63 -4.06
N TYR A 710 -47.55 -34.32 -5.38
CA TYR A 710 -48.45 -33.55 -6.30
C TYR A 710 -48.38 -32.00 -6.26
N ALA A 711 -48.11 -31.21 -7.31
CA ALA A 711 -48.20 -31.23 -8.80
C ALA A 711 -49.46 -30.60 -9.44
N SER A 712 -49.20 -29.66 -10.36
CA SER A 712 -50.03 -29.15 -11.48
C SER A 712 -51.23 -28.24 -11.11
N SER A 713 -51.68 -27.26 -11.91
CA SER A 713 -51.63 -27.05 -13.36
C SER A 713 -52.00 -25.59 -13.70
N SER A 714 -51.58 -25.13 -14.88
CA SER A 714 -51.93 -23.86 -15.51
C SER A 714 -52.58 -24.12 -16.87
N ALA A 715 -53.65 -23.41 -17.23
CA ALA A 715 -54.19 -23.39 -18.59
C ALA A 715 -54.94 -22.08 -18.94
N ALA A 716 -54.38 -21.39 -19.93
CA ALA A 716 -54.96 -20.75 -21.13
C ALA A 716 -56.39 -20.15 -21.20
N GLY A 717 -56.49 -19.04 -21.94
CA GLY A 717 -57.70 -18.55 -22.63
C GLY A 717 -57.47 -17.23 -23.38
N GLY A 718 -57.77 -17.18 -24.69
CA GLY A 718 -57.58 -16.05 -25.65
C GLY A 718 -58.52 -14.85 -25.41
N SER A 719 -58.84 -13.93 -26.34
CA SER A 719 -58.52 -13.61 -27.74
C SER A 719 -59.34 -12.33 -28.10
N GLU A 720 -58.91 -11.56 -29.11
CA GLU A 720 -59.75 -10.84 -30.11
C GLU A 720 -59.83 -9.28 -30.13
N GLY A 721 -59.33 -8.70 -31.24
CA GLY A 721 -60.07 -7.81 -32.16
C GLY A 721 -60.01 -6.27 -32.00
N GLY A 722 -59.46 -5.56 -33.01
CA GLY A 722 -59.94 -4.20 -33.39
C GLY A 722 -58.92 -3.17 -33.90
N ARG A 723 -58.96 -2.84 -35.22
CA ARG A 723 -58.22 -1.77 -35.92
C ARG A 723 -58.80 -0.36 -35.65
N HIS A 724 -57.98 0.69 -35.52
CA HIS A 724 -57.91 1.84 -36.46
C HIS A 724 -56.98 3.01 -36.04
N LYS A 725 -56.21 3.49 -37.05
CA LYS A 725 -55.74 4.86 -37.40
C LYS A 725 -55.00 5.79 -36.42
N LEU A 726 -53.82 6.20 -36.93
CA LEU A 726 -52.97 7.36 -36.64
C LEU A 726 -53.67 8.63 -36.13
N THR A 727 -53.17 9.17 -35.01
CA THR A 727 -52.80 10.58 -34.86
C THR A 727 -51.56 10.68 -33.96
N LYS A 728 -50.74 11.69 -34.24
CA LYS A 728 -49.36 11.87 -33.79
C LYS A 728 -49.38 12.98 -32.74
N ASP A 729 -49.28 12.62 -31.46
CA ASP A 729 -48.99 13.59 -30.39
C ASP A 729 -47.86 13.09 -29.50
N LYS A 730 -46.84 13.94 -29.36
CA LYS A 730 -45.65 13.73 -28.56
C LYS A 730 -45.97 14.09 -27.11
N GLU A 731 -46.11 13.10 -26.24
CA GLU A 731 -46.02 13.30 -24.80
C GLU A 731 -44.69 12.74 -24.29
N LYS A 732 -43.89 13.60 -23.67
CA LYS A 732 -42.58 13.28 -23.10
C LYS A 732 -42.78 12.50 -21.80
N GLU A 733 -42.80 11.18 -21.91
CA GLU A 733 -42.62 10.29 -20.77
C GLU A 733 -41.13 10.29 -20.39
N LYS A 734 -40.76 11.09 -19.37
CA LYS A 734 -39.45 10.98 -18.72
C LYS A 734 -39.38 9.62 -18.02
N LYS A 735 -38.90 8.60 -18.73
CA LYS A 735 -38.44 7.34 -18.09
C LYS A 735 -37.32 7.70 -17.12
N LYS A 736 -37.62 7.65 -15.82
CA LYS A 736 -36.61 7.58 -14.75
C LYS A 736 -35.78 6.33 -14.98
N ARG A 737 -34.66 6.48 -15.69
CA ARG A 737 -33.59 5.48 -15.71
C ARG A 737 -32.82 5.62 -14.39
N ASN A 738 -32.54 4.50 -13.74
CA ASN A 738 -31.63 4.47 -12.61
C ASN A 738 -30.22 4.86 -13.10
N ILE A 739 -29.48 5.62 -12.30
CA ILE A 739 -28.21 6.28 -12.66
C ILE A 739 -27.13 5.28 -13.15
N PHE A 740 -27.30 3.99 -12.87
CA PHE A 740 -26.35 2.92 -13.20
C PHE A 740 -26.87 1.85 -14.19
N GLY A 741 -27.99 2.08 -14.88
CA GLY A 741 -28.42 1.19 -15.97
C GLY A 741 -28.88 -0.23 -15.59
N LEU A 742 -28.89 -0.59 -14.30
CA LEU A 742 -29.48 -1.85 -13.82
C LEU A 742 -31.01 -1.77 -13.92
N LYS A 743 -31.61 -2.70 -14.69
CA LYS A 743 -33.06 -2.92 -14.69
C LYS A 743 -33.45 -3.50 -13.33
N LYS A 744 -34.56 -2.99 -12.78
CA LYS A 744 -35.24 -3.60 -11.63
C LYS A 744 -35.55 -5.07 -11.87
#